data_AF-A0AAV6Y9S0-F1
#
_entry.id   AF-A0AAV6Y9S0-F1
#
_cell.length_a   1.000
_cell.length_b   1.000
_cell.length_c   1.000
_cell.angle_alpha   90.00
_cell.angle_beta   90.00
_cell.angle_gamma   90.00
#
_symmetry.space_group_name_H-M   'P 1'
#
loop_
_entity.id
_entity.type
_entity.pdbx_description
1 polymer ?
#
loop_
_entity_poly.entity_id
_entity_poly.type
_entity_poly.pdbx_seq_one_letter_code
_entity_poly.pdbx_strand_id
1 'polypeptide(L)'
;MADDEKLVSLGFSDQLPSAQGLLQGQSQFSVSQVPVPAANIEQQVVVNKKLQAYGLHLHFQSVLPIAMDRAVKEIVSSIVQRSVSIATQTTKELVLKDYVMEPDETLIRNAAHLMVARLAGSLAHVTCKEPLRGSISVQLRSSLQGLSISSELLEQAVQLVTNDNLDLGCVLIEQAATEKAVQTIDGEIAQQLSIRRKHREGVGSTFFDATLYAQGQMGVLPEALRPKPGHLSHSQQRVYEDFARFPGQNRSSQSSNAVPVGPSASSGSGGLPRQFASASGQISSGIYSSNLVNTGLGAIPQTLELGSDEIDIIGAPVPSSVPSTPITIGDGPQSLENDVITSFSPSSTPDLPVTEPSNSVKESGTAAQPNAALASERLGTNVSDPLLATGDALDKYQAISEKLDNLLSNDAKEAEIQAVIAEVPAVILRCISRDEAALAVAQKAFKGLYENASNSAHVNAHLAILAAIRDVSKLVVKELTSWVIYSEEDRKFNKDITIGLIHSEVLNLAEYNVHMAKLLDAGRNKAATEFAISLIQTLVINDSKVISELHNLVDALAKLAARPGSPESLQQLVEIAKNPASTTSALSPGAVGKEDNMRSARDKKATGLTGASREDYSAVELMDTDPAGFHEQVSVLFAEWYQICELPGANDSACARYVLHLQQRGLLKGDEISDRFFRRIMELSVSHCLSSEVMSSGSSQPHQGQPLSFLAIDIYSKLVFSVLKFGAVDQGPNKLSLLPKVLAVTVKFIQKDAEEKRSSFNPRPYFRLFVNWLLDLCSLEPVFDGANFQVLTALANSFHAVQPLKVPGFSFAWLELVSHRSFMPKLLTANAQKGWPYFQRLLVDLFQFMEPFLRNAELREPVHFLYKGTLRVLLVLLHDFPEFLCDYHFSFCDVIPPSCIQMRNIILSAFPRNMRLPDPSTPNLKIDLLAEISQSPRILSEVDAALKAKQIKNDVDEYLKTRQQGSSFLTELKQKLLLSPTDVARAGTRYNVPLINSLVLYVGMQAIQQLQARTPPHSQSIASMTAFLVSAALDIFQTLIMDLDTEGRYLFLNAVANQLRYPNNHTHYFSFILLYLFAELNQEMIQEQITRVLLERLIVNRPHPWGLLITFIELIKNPRYNFWSRTFTRCAPEIEKLFESVSRSCGGSKTVDDSVVSGGLPDNMH
;
A
#
# COMPACT_ATOMS: atom_id res chain seq x y z
N MET A 1 35.94 -18.34 51.88
CA MET A 1 36.25 -19.68 51.32
C MET A 1 34.94 -20.42 51.20
N ALA A 2 34.62 -21.05 50.08
CA ALA A 2 35.05 -20.80 48.70
C ALA A 2 33.94 -21.33 47.79
N ASP A 3 34.05 -21.03 46.51
CA ASP A 3 33.19 -21.41 45.38
C ASP A 3 32.78 -22.92 45.46
N ASP A 4 31.56 -23.34 45.10
CA ASP A 4 31.13 -23.37 43.70
C ASP A 4 29.59 -23.53 43.46
N GLU A 5 29.21 -23.64 42.18
CA GLU A 5 27.85 -23.64 41.58
C GLU A 5 26.79 -24.64 42.11
N LYS A 6 25.50 -24.28 41.96
CA LYS A 6 24.60 -25.03 41.04
C LYS A 6 23.32 -24.29 40.59
N LEU A 7 22.88 -24.68 39.38
CA LEU A 7 21.85 -24.07 38.54
C LEU A 7 20.46 -23.90 39.19
N VAL A 8 19.79 -22.79 38.83
CA VAL A 8 18.32 -22.71 38.66
C VAL A 8 18.04 -22.09 37.29
N SER A 9 17.08 -22.63 36.56
CA SER A 9 16.71 -22.20 35.21
C SER A 9 15.80 -20.97 35.21
N LEU A 10 16.05 -20.03 34.29
CA LEU A 10 15.14 -18.94 33.96
C LEU A 10 14.95 -18.88 32.44
N GLY A 11 13.77 -19.27 31.98
CA GLY A 11 13.37 -19.14 30.57
C GLY A 11 13.03 -17.69 30.21
N PHE A 12 13.29 -17.31 28.97
CA PHE A 12 13.05 -15.94 28.49
C PHE A 12 11.56 -15.59 28.45
N SER A 13 11.26 -14.33 28.80
CA SER A 13 9.92 -13.75 28.74
C SER A 13 9.84 -12.70 27.63
N ASP A 14 9.49 -13.12 26.42
CA ASP A 14 9.15 -12.21 25.32
C ASP A 14 7.86 -11.43 25.63
N GLN A 15 8.03 -10.26 26.24
CA GLN A 15 6.97 -9.24 26.36
C GLN A 15 7.47 -7.90 25.82
N LEU A 16 7.27 -7.69 24.51
CA LEU A 16 7.14 -6.34 23.99
C LEU A 16 5.88 -5.69 24.63
N PRO A 17 5.96 -4.44 25.13
CA PRO A 17 4.86 -3.82 25.84
C PRO A 17 3.66 -3.59 24.91
N SER A 18 2.51 -4.17 25.25
CA SER A 18 1.28 -4.02 24.47
C SER A 18 0.80 -2.56 24.46
N ALA A 19 0.27 -2.12 23.32
CA ALA A 19 -0.26 -0.76 23.15
C ALA A 19 -1.54 -0.45 23.97
N GLN A 20 -1.99 -1.37 24.84
CA GLN A 20 -3.11 -1.17 25.77
C GLN A 20 -2.69 -0.42 27.06
N GLY A 21 -1.39 -0.33 27.37
CA GLY A 21 -0.89 0.41 28.53
C GLY A 21 -1.20 1.91 28.51
N LEU A 22 -1.36 2.52 27.33
CA LEU A 22 -1.58 3.96 27.15
C LEU A 22 -3.00 4.45 27.47
N LEU A 23 -3.91 3.58 27.94
CA LEU A 23 -5.28 3.97 28.34
C LEU A 23 -5.65 3.61 29.78
N GLN A 24 -4.84 2.82 30.51
CA GLN A 24 -5.05 2.53 31.94
C GLN A 24 -4.14 3.39 32.85
N GLY A 25 -4.09 4.69 32.53
CA GLY A 25 -3.49 5.74 33.34
C GLY A 25 -4.53 6.71 33.95
N GLN A 26 -5.82 6.34 34.00
CA GLN A 26 -6.85 7.18 34.60
C GLN A 26 -6.79 7.14 36.14
N SER A 27 -5.95 8.02 36.69
CA SER A 27 -6.38 8.74 37.89
C SER A 27 -7.67 9.53 37.57
N GLN A 28 -8.51 9.79 38.57
CA GLN A 28 -9.75 10.52 38.37
C GLN A 28 -9.47 12.02 38.13
N PHE A 29 -9.14 12.36 36.89
CA PHE A 29 -9.04 13.75 36.45
C PHE A 29 -10.42 14.40 36.50
N SER A 30 -10.66 15.16 37.56
CA SER A 30 -11.91 15.90 37.76
C SER A 30 -12.23 16.79 36.56
N VAL A 31 -13.51 16.87 36.19
CA VAL A 31 -14.00 17.68 35.05
C VAL A 31 -14.07 19.15 35.45
N SER A 32 -12.91 19.70 35.80
CA SER A 32 -12.69 21.13 35.97
C SER A 32 -12.68 21.80 34.59
N GLN A 33 -13.46 22.87 34.46
CA GLN A 33 -13.72 23.55 33.19
C GLN A 33 -12.41 24.00 32.53
N VAL A 34 -12.20 23.65 31.26
CA VAL A 34 -11.14 24.26 30.44
C VAL A 34 -11.52 25.73 30.23
N PRO A 35 -10.71 26.71 30.67
CA PRO A 35 -10.97 28.10 30.39
C PRO A 35 -10.71 28.34 28.90
N VAL A 36 -11.78 28.50 28.11
CA VAL A 36 -11.65 29.09 26.77
C VAL A 36 -11.19 30.54 26.97
N PRO A 37 -10.13 31.03 26.29
CA PRO A 37 -9.74 32.42 26.35
C PRO A 37 -10.93 33.32 25.97
N ALA A 38 -11.48 34.06 26.94
CA ALA A 38 -12.66 34.91 26.76
C ALA A 38 -12.33 36.23 26.02
N ALA A 39 -11.52 36.14 24.96
CA ALA A 39 -10.97 37.25 24.20
C ALA A 39 -11.94 37.74 23.12
N ASN A 40 -13.08 38.30 23.54
CA ASN A 40 -14.01 39.10 22.72
C ASN A 40 -14.30 38.55 21.31
N ILE A 41 -14.89 37.34 21.22
CA ILE A 41 -15.42 36.80 19.95
C ILE A 41 -16.34 37.83 19.25
N GLU A 42 -17.14 38.55 20.03
CA GLU A 42 -18.02 39.66 19.61
C GLU A 42 -17.31 40.80 18.85
N GLN A 43 -15.99 40.97 19.01
CA GLN A 43 -15.20 42.03 18.37
C GLN A 43 -14.34 41.53 17.20
N GLN A 44 -14.19 40.21 17.03
CA GLN A 44 -13.35 39.59 15.98
C GLN A 44 -14.18 38.99 14.84
N VAL A 45 -15.45 38.68 15.10
CA VAL A 45 -16.42 38.15 14.13
C VAL A 45 -16.71 39.14 13.00
N VAL A 46 -16.69 38.65 11.76
CA VAL A 46 -16.92 39.42 10.54
C VAL A 46 -18.33 39.17 10.01
N VAL A 47 -19.20 40.20 10.09
CA VAL A 47 -20.52 40.19 9.45
C VAL A 47 -20.38 40.68 8.01
N ASN A 48 -20.73 39.85 7.02
CA ASN A 48 -20.57 40.22 5.62
C ASN A 48 -21.50 41.36 5.21
N LYS A 49 -20.94 42.45 4.67
CA LYS A 49 -21.72 43.62 4.22
C LYS A 49 -22.74 43.30 3.12
N LYS A 50 -22.56 42.21 2.35
CA LYS A 50 -23.56 41.73 1.37
C LYS A 50 -24.91 41.40 2.01
N LEU A 51 -24.95 41.05 3.30
CA LEU A 51 -26.20 40.82 4.05
C LEU A 51 -27.06 42.08 4.20
N GLN A 52 -26.52 43.27 3.97
CA GLN A 52 -27.29 44.52 3.97
C GLN A 52 -28.24 44.59 2.76
N ALA A 53 -27.80 44.08 1.59
CA ALA A 53 -28.65 43.97 0.39
C ALA A 53 -29.82 42.97 0.57
N TYR A 54 -29.73 42.06 1.55
CA TYR A 54 -30.77 41.10 1.89
C TYR A 54 -31.59 41.49 3.14
N GLY A 55 -31.30 42.63 3.78
CA GLY A 55 -31.92 43.02 5.06
C GLY A 55 -31.54 42.15 6.27
N LEU A 56 -30.65 41.17 6.08
CA LEU A 56 -30.29 40.17 7.11
C LEU A 56 -29.19 40.64 8.07
N HIS A 57 -28.49 41.73 7.76
CA HIS A 57 -27.30 42.18 8.51
C HIS A 57 -27.54 42.33 10.02
N LEU A 58 -28.63 42.96 10.46
CA LEU A 58 -28.92 43.15 11.89
C LEU A 58 -29.21 41.82 12.63
N HIS A 59 -29.87 40.89 11.95
CA HIS A 59 -30.17 39.55 12.49
C HIS A 59 -28.89 38.75 12.69
N PHE A 60 -28.00 38.71 11.68
CA PHE A 60 -26.71 38.04 11.82
C PHE A 60 -25.76 38.76 12.78
N GLN A 61 -25.79 40.10 12.86
CA GLN A 61 -24.92 40.87 13.76
C GLN A 61 -25.18 40.57 15.24
N SER A 62 -26.41 40.25 15.63
CA SER A 62 -26.76 39.84 16.99
C SER A 62 -26.59 38.33 17.25
N VAL A 63 -26.86 37.49 16.24
CA VAL A 63 -26.85 36.03 16.39
C VAL A 63 -25.45 35.41 16.23
N LEU A 64 -24.61 35.93 15.35
CA LEU A 64 -23.38 35.27 14.92
C LEU A 64 -22.34 35.05 16.04
N PRO A 65 -22.04 36.02 16.94
CA PRO A 65 -21.12 35.76 18.05
C PRO A 65 -21.60 34.64 18.98
N ILE A 66 -22.91 34.56 19.23
CA ILE A 66 -23.55 33.53 20.06
C ILE A 66 -23.47 32.16 19.38
N ALA A 67 -23.70 32.10 18.06
CA ALA A 67 -23.57 30.88 17.28
C ALA A 67 -22.12 30.38 17.21
N MET A 68 -21.15 31.29 17.05
CA MET A 68 -19.71 30.96 17.06
C MET A 68 -19.25 30.43 18.42
N ASP A 69 -19.62 31.10 19.52
CA ASP A 69 -19.28 30.66 20.88
C ASP A 69 -19.82 29.25 21.19
N ARG A 70 -21.09 28.99 20.84
CA ARG A 70 -21.70 27.66 20.98
C ARG A 70 -20.99 26.62 20.12
N ALA A 71 -20.71 26.93 18.85
CA ALA A 71 -20.11 25.98 17.92
C ALA A 71 -18.66 25.61 18.31
N VAL A 72 -17.88 26.57 18.79
CA VAL A 72 -16.55 26.30 19.35
C VAL A 72 -16.66 25.43 20.59
N LYS A 73 -17.53 25.79 21.56
CA LYS A 73 -17.72 25.02 22.80
C LYS A 73 -18.21 23.59 22.59
N GLU A 74 -19.05 23.36 21.58
CA GLU A 74 -19.56 22.03 21.20
C GLU A 74 -18.42 21.07 20.82
N ILE A 75 -17.47 21.52 20.00
CA ILE A 75 -16.46 20.64 19.40
C ILE A 75 -15.10 20.66 20.12
N VAL A 76 -14.74 21.79 20.75
CA VAL A 76 -13.36 22.07 21.24
C VAL A 76 -12.84 20.98 22.16
N SER A 77 -13.64 20.47 23.11
CA SER A 77 -13.20 19.46 24.07
C SER A 77 -12.70 18.18 23.37
N SER A 78 -13.43 17.70 22.36
CA SER A 78 -13.11 16.45 21.67
C SER A 78 -11.87 16.56 20.79
N ILE A 79 -11.71 17.69 20.10
CA ILE A 79 -10.60 17.95 19.19
C ILE A 79 -9.33 18.24 20.00
N VAL A 80 -9.41 19.13 21.00
CA VAL A 80 -8.29 19.46 21.89
C VAL A 80 -7.80 18.21 22.61
N GLN A 81 -8.69 17.36 23.16
CA GLN A 81 -8.26 16.13 23.84
C GLN A 81 -7.46 15.20 22.92
N ARG A 82 -7.92 14.98 21.69
CA ARG A 82 -7.21 14.13 20.71
C ARG A 82 -5.89 14.78 20.25
N SER A 83 -5.92 16.05 19.89
CA SER A 83 -4.74 16.77 19.36
C SER A 83 -3.65 16.93 20.42
N VAL A 84 -4.01 17.24 21.67
CA VAL A 84 -3.07 17.29 22.80
C VAL A 84 -2.49 15.91 23.07
N SER A 85 -3.31 14.86 23.19
CA SER A 85 -2.82 13.51 23.49
C SER A 85 -1.79 13.01 22.47
N ILE A 86 -2.07 13.20 21.17
CA ILE A 86 -1.14 12.82 20.09
C ILE A 86 0.13 13.67 20.13
N ALA A 87 -0.01 15.00 20.27
CA ALA A 87 1.13 15.90 20.28
C ALA A 87 2.05 15.66 21.49
N THR A 88 1.49 15.62 22.69
CA THR A 88 2.24 15.40 23.94
C THR A 88 2.98 14.08 23.91
N GLN A 89 2.36 12.96 23.51
CA GLN A 89 3.05 11.68 23.43
C GLN A 89 4.14 11.69 22.34
N THR A 90 3.88 12.27 21.17
CA THR A 90 4.87 12.35 20.08
C THR A 90 6.09 13.20 20.48
N THR A 91 5.86 14.34 21.14
CA THR A 91 6.93 15.22 21.65
C THR A 91 7.68 14.58 22.80
N LYS A 92 6.99 13.92 23.74
CA LYS A 92 7.61 13.20 24.86
C LYS A 92 8.63 12.17 24.35
N GLU A 93 8.20 11.26 23.48
CA GLU A 93 9.08 10.22 22.96
C GLU A 93 10.24 10.81 22.15
N LEU A 94 9.99 11.73 21.22
CA LEU A 94 11.06 12.27 20.36
C LEU A 94 12.06 13.17 21.11
N VAL A 95 11.60 14.05 21.99
CA VAL A 95 12.49 14.92 22.78
C VAL A 95 13.28 14.10 23.79
N LEU A 96 12.67 13.20 24.55
CA LEU A 96 13.42 12.38 25.51
C LEU A 96 14.43 11.46 24.81
N LYS A 97 14.13 10.98 23.60
CA LYS A 97 14.98 10.12 22.77
C LYS A 97 16.12 10.89 22.07
N ASP A 98 15.92 12.15 21.66
CA ASP A 98 17.01 12.98 21.10
C ASP A 98 17.89 13.58 22.21
N TYR A 99 17.30 13.97 23.35
CA TYR A 99 17.97 14.62 24.48
C TYR A 99 18.35 13.65 25.62
N VAL A 100 18.55 12.34 25.35
CA VAL A 100 18.93 11.35 26.39
C VAL A 100 20.17 11.79 27.17
N MET A 101 21.19 12.31 26.47
CA MET A 101 22.48 12.69 27.05
C MET A 101 22.62 14.18 27.37
N GLU A 102 21.55 14.97 27.24
CA GLU A 102 21.58 16.40 27.56
C GLU A 102 21.41 16.65 29.08
N PRO A 103 22.38 17.29 29.77
CA PRO A 103 22.24 17.69 31.17
C PRO A 103 21.35 18.93 31.39
N ASP A 104 21.20 19.84 30.43
CA ASP A 104 20.44 21.08 30.64
C ASP A 104 18.91 20.88 30.52
N GLU A 105 18.23 20.89 31.68
CA GLU A 105 16.77 20.91 31.78
C GLU A 105 16.09 21.99 30.92
N THR A 106 16.72 23.14 30.71
CA THR A 106 16.12 24.27 30.01
C THR A 106 16.04 24.04 28.51
N LEU A 107 17.08 23.44 27.90
CA LEU A 107 17.09 23.08 26.48
C LEU A 107 16.01 22.03 26.18
N ILE A 108 15.89 21.01 27.02
CA ILE A 108 14.88 19.95 26.91
C ILE A 108 13.46 20.53 26.98
N ARG A 109 13.21 21.37 27.99
CA ARG A 109 11.90 22.01 28.21
C ARG A 109 11.52 22.94 27.06
N ASN A 110 12.46 23.77 26.59
CA ASN A 110 12.24 24.68 25.47
C ASN A 110 11.93 23.93 24.17
N ALA A 111 12.69 22.87 23.86
CA ALA A 111 12.43 22.02 22.69
C ALA A 111 11.06 21.32 22.75
N ALA A 112 10.70 20.80 23.93
CA ALA A 112 9.39 20.20 24.17
C ALA A 112 8.24 21.22 24.02
N HIS A 113 8.38 22.42 24.58
CA HIS A 113 7.37 23.48 24.49
C HIS A 113 7.15 23.92 23.03
N LEU A 114 8.21 24.21 22.29
CA LEU A 114 8.13 24.61 20.88
C LEU A 114 7.49 23.54 19.99
N MET A 115 7.93 22.29 20.15
CA MET A 115 7.42 21.17 19.36
C MET A 115 5.95 20.86 19.70
N VAL A 116 5.60 20.73 20.98
CA VAL A 116 4.24 20.33 21.36
C VAL A 116 3.23 21.41 20.99
N ALA A 117 3.60 22.69 21.14
CA ALA A 117 2.77 23.83 20.75
C ALA A 117 2.45 23.78 19.25
N ARG A 118 3.48 23.68 18.40
CA ARG A 118 3.31 23.69 16.95
C ARG A 118 2.57 22.45 16.45
N LEU A 119 2.82 21.28 17.05
CA LEU A 119 2.18 20.01 16.68
C LEU A 119 0.70 19.97 17.10
N ALA A 120 0.38 20.31 18.35
CA ALA A 120 -1.00 20.32 18.85
C ALA A 120 -1.86 21.35 18.11
N GLY A 121 -1.33 22.57 17.93
CA GLY A 121 -2.02 23.64 17.23
C GLY A 121 -2.32 23.29 15.76
N SER A 122 -1.31 22.85 15.01
CA SER A 122 -1.48 22.49 13.59
C SER A 122 -2.45 21.31 13.41
N LEU A 123 -2.38 20.31 14.28
CA LEU A 123 -3.27 19.14 14.25
C LEU A 123 -4.71 19.52 14.59
N ALA A 124 -4.91 20.40 15.59
CA ALA A 124 -6.23 20.91 15.96
C ALA A 124 -6.85 21.78 14.85
N HIS A 125 -6.07 22.68 14.24
CA HIS A 125 -6.50 23.53 13.13
C HIS A 125 -7.06 22.71 11.96
N VAL A 126 -6.33 21.69 11.50
CA VAL A 126 -6.79 20.83 10.40
C VAL A 126 -7.99 19.98 10.81
N THR A 127 -7.99 19.42 12.03
CA THR A 127 -9.06 18.53 12.52
C THR A 127 -10.38 19.27 12.78
N CYS A 128 -10.34 20.53 13.21
CA CYS A 128 -11.55 21.27 13.56
C CYS A 128 -12.33 21.83 12.36
N LYS A 129 -11.68 22.03 11.20
CA LYS A 129 -12.23 22.86 10.12
C LYS A 129 -13.56 22.36 9.53
N GLU A 130 -13.74 21.05 9.36
CA GLU A 130 -15.00 20.51 8.85
C GLU A 130 -16.10 20.37 9.94
N PRO A 131 -15.82 19.81 11.14
CA PRO A 131 -16.78 19.82 12.25
C PRO A 131 -17.28 21.23 12.63
N LEU A 132 -16.38 22.22 12.59
CA LEU A 132 -16.70 23.62 12.89
C LEU A 132 -17.61 24.24 11.83
N ARG A 133 -17.34 24.02 10.53
CA ARG A 133 -18.25 24.47 9.44
C ARG A 133 -19.64 23.88 9.63
N GLY A 134 -19.73 22.60 9.99
CA GLY A 134 -20.98 21.92 10.31
C GLY A 134 -21.71 22.57 11.48
N SER A 135 -21.07 22.64 12.65
CA SER A 135 -21.68 23.18 13.88
C SER A 135 -22.09 24.65 13.74
N ILE A 136 -21.22 25.56 13.23
CA ILE A 136 -21.59 26.97 13.00
C ILE A 136 -22.87 27.07 12.16
N SER A 137 -22.95 26.29 11.07
CA SER A 137 -24.11 26.32 10.18
C SER A 137 -25.38 25.73 10.82
N VAL A 138 -25.27 24.78 11.76
CA VAL A 138 -26.40 24.27 12.54
C VAL A 138 -26.85 25.29 13.59
N GLN A 139 -25.92 25.89 14.34
CA GLN A 139 -26.22 26.88 15.38
C GLN A 139 -26.81 28.17 14.77
N LEU A 140 -26.36 28.60 13.60
CA LEU A 140 -26.96 29.71 12.85
C LEU A 140 -28.38 29.41 12.38
N ARG A 141 -28.64 28.24 11.76
CA ARG A 141 -30.01 27.85 11.35
C ARG A 141 -30.95 27.81 12.56
N SER A 142 -30.56 27.13 13.63
CA SER A 142 -31.32 27.02 14.89
C SER A 142 -31.68 28.40 15.46
N SER A 143 -30.72 29.32 15.48
CA SER A 143 -30.90 30.68 16.02
C SER A 143 -31.70 31.63 15.10
N LEU A 144 -31.97 31.23 13.86
CA LEU A 144 -32.69 32.05 12.86
C LEU A 144 -34.06 31.45 12.44
N GLN A 145 -34.41 30.24 12.92
CA GLN A 145 -35.69 29.56 12.64
C GLN A 145 -36.95 30.35 13.04
N GLY A 146 -36.83 31.33 13.95
CA GLY A 146 -37.93 32.20 14.36
C GLY A 146 -38.23 33.40 13.44
N LEU A 147 -37.47 33.56 12.35
CA LEU A 147 -37.60 34.71 11.44
C LEU A 147 -38.25 34.29 10.11
N SER A 148 -39.12 35.13 9.56
CA SER A 148 -39.83 34.90 8.29
C SER A 148 -38.94 35.15 7.07
N ILE A 149 -37.82 34.42 6.98
CA ILE A 149 -36.83 34.48 5.89
C ILE A 149 -37.09 33.30 4.95
N SER A 150 -36.97 33.49 3.63
CA SER A 150 -37.08 32.39 2.67
C SER A 150 -35.90 31.41 2.80
N SER A 151 -36.18 30.11 2.73
CA SER A 151 -35.19 29.07 3.04
C SER A 151 -33.93 29.15 2.17
N GLU A 152 -34.07 29.46 0.88
CA GLU A 152 -32.94 29.60 -0.05
C GLU A 152 -32.03 30.79 0.31
N LEU A 153 -32.62 31.92 0.69
CA LEU A 153 -31.90 33.13 1.10
C LEU A 153 -31.18 32.91 2.43
N LEU A 154 -31.81 32.18 3.36
CA LEU A 154 -31.23 31.80 4.64
C LEU A 154 -30.01 30.89 4.45
N GLU A 155 -30.11 29.84 3.63
CA GLU A 155 -28.98 28.94 3.34
C GLU A 155 -27.80 29.68 2.69
N GLN A 156 -28.05 30.55 1.71
CA GLN A 156 -27.00 31.37 1.09
C GLN A 156 -26.32 32.32 2.12
N ALA A 157 -27.11 32.93 3.01
CA ALA A 157 -26.59 33.81 4.05
C ALA A 157 -25.76 33.05 5.10
N VAL A 158 -26.24 31.90 5.57
CA VAL A 158 -25.52 31.02 6.50
C VAL A 158 -24.22 30.54 5.87
N GLN A 159 -24.23 30.04 4.64
CA GLN A 159 -23.04 29.50 3.98
C GLN A 159 -21.96 30.57 3.74
N LEU A 160 -22.36 31.81 3.39
CA LEU A 160 -21.44 32.95 3.28
C LEU A 160 -20.79 33.27 4.62
N VAL A 161 -21.60 33.44 5.67
CA VAL A 161 -21.15 33.85 7.00
C VAL A 161 -20.29 32.80 7.68
N THR A 162 -20.66 31.51 7.57
CA THR A 162 -19.83 30.41 8.09
C THR A 162 -18.45 30.45 7.46
N ASN A 163 -18.34 30.63 6.13
CA ASN A 163 -17.05 30.65 5.46
C ASN A 163 -16.18 31.86 5.85
N ASP A 164 -16.78 33.05 5.98
CA ASP A 164 -16.06 34.27 6.40
C ASP A 164 -15.48 34.19 7.83
N ASN A 165 -16.07 33.35 8.70
CA ASN A 165 -15.70 33.24 10.13
C ASN A 165 -15.04 31.90 10.49
N LEU A 166 -14.92 30.96 9.54
CA LEU A 166 -14.44 29.61 9.82
C LEU A 166 -13.00 29.61 10.36
N ASP A 167 -12.12 30.37 9.71
CA ASP A 167 -10.69 30.41 10.07
C ASP A 167 -10.46 31.08 11.43
N LEU A 168 -11.31 32.02 11.84
CA LEU A 168 -11.30 32.60 13.19
C LEU A 168 -11.58 31.53 14.26
N GLY A 169 -12.64 30.73 14.08
CA GLY A 169 -12.95 29.63 15.01
C GLY A 169 -11.89 28.52 15.00
N CYS A 170 -11.22 28.29 13.85
CA CYS A 170 -10.07 27.38 13.78
C CYS A 170 -8.90 27.89 14.63
N VAL A 171 -8.57 29.19 14.57
CA VAL A 171 -7.51 29.81 15.38
C VAL A 171 -7.80 29.73 16.88
N LEU A 172 -9.06 29.93 17.31
CA LEU A 172 -9.44 29.79 18.72
C LEU A 172 -9.23 28.35 19.25
N ILE A 173 -9.51 27.34 18.42
CA ILE A 173 -9.31 25.92 18.77
C ILE A 173 -7.82 25.53 18.69
N GLU A 174 -7.07 26.07 17.73
CA GLU A 174 -5.60 25.96 17.62
C GLU A 174 -4.92 26.52 18.88
N GLN A 175 -5.34 27.70 19.36
CA GLN A 175 -4.82 28.30 20.59
C GLN A 175 -5.17 27.46 21.83
N ALA A 176 -6.43 27.04 22.00
CA ALA A 176 -6.84 26.20 23.13
C ALA A 176 -6.14 24.83 23.15
N ALA A 177 -5.83 24.25 21.99
CA ALA A 177 -5.00 23.04 21.89
C ALA A 177 -3.55 23.31 22.27
N THR A 178 -2.99 24.43 21.80
CA THR A 178 -1.60 24.85 22.05
C THR A 178 -1.34 25.07 23.53
N GLU A 179 -2.15 25.90 24.20
CA GLU A 179 -2.01 26.23 25.61
C GLU A 179 -2.11 24.99 26.51
N LYS A 180 -3.10 24.11 26.24
CA LYS A 180 -3.26 22.87 26.99
C LYS A 180 -2.14 21.86 26.72
N ALA A 181 -1.60 21.80 25.51
CA ALA A 181 -0.48 20.91 25.18
C ALA A 181 0.80 21.28 25.93
N VAL A 182 1.12 22.58 26.02
CA VAL A 182 2.28 23.08 26.79
C VAL A 182 2.11 22.79 28.28
N GLN A 183 0.92 23.00 28.84
CA GLN A 183 0.63 22.62 30.25
C GLN A 183 0.74 21.11 30.50
N THR A 184 0.41 20.28 29.52
CA THR A 184 0.43 18.81 29.67
C THR A 184 1.84 18.23 29.54
N ILE A 185 2.67 18.73 28.61
CA ILE A 185 4.02 18.18 28.40
C ILE A 185 4.93 18.37 29.62
N ASP A 186 4.81 19.48 30.36
CA ASP A 186 5.62 19.74 31.56
C ASP A 186 5.45 18.64 32.63
N GLY A 187 4.23 18.11 32.80
CA GLY A 187 3.96 16.98 33.71
C GLY A 187 4.60 15.68 33.21
N GLU A 188 4.49 15.40 31.92
CA GLU A 188 5.01 14.17 31.29
C GLU A 188 6.54 14.08 31.27
N ILE A 189 7.25 15.21 31.26
CA ILE A 189 8.73 15.24 31.31
C ILE A 189 9.29 15.52 32.72
N ALA A 190 8.45 15.90 33.70
CA ALA A 190 8.88 16.31 35.04
C ALA A 190 9.80 15.29 35.74
N GLN A 191 9.49 14.00 35.65
CA GLN A 191 10.30 12.93 36.23
C GLN A 191 11.73 12.92 35.62
N GLN A 192 11.83 12.97 34.31
CA GLN A 192 13.10 12.94 33.55
C GLN A 192 13.95 14.21 33.75
N LEU A 193 13.31 15.36 33.96
CA LEU A 193 14.00 16.59 34.37
C LEU A 193 14.50 16.49 35.83
N SER A 194 13.73 15.88 36.74
CA SER A 194 14.13 15.71 38.15
C SER A 194 15.34 14.80 38.35
N ILE A 195 15.53 13.80 37.48
CA ILE A 195 16.69 12.91 37.47
C ILE A 195 17.95 13.70 37.10
N ARG A 196 17.88 14.51 36.04
CA ARG A 196 18.97 15.40 35.61
C ARG A 196 19.34 16.42 36.68
N ARG A 197 18.35 16.98 37.40
CA ARG A 197 18.58 17.89 38.53
C ARG A 197 19.40 17.25 39.64
N LYS A 198 18.98 16.08 40.13
CA LYS A 198 19.68 15.33 41.18
C LYS A 198 21.10 14.92 40.77
N HIS A 199 21.31 14.60 39.49
CA HIS A 199 22.65 14.31 38.96
C HIS A 199 23.54 15.55 38.99
N ARG A 200 23.03 16.71 38.56
CA ARG A 200 23.73 18.01 38.58
C ARG A 200 24.08 18.47 40.01
N GLU A 201 23.25 18.13 40.98
CA GLU A 201 23.48 18.39 42.41
C GLU A 201 24.49 17.39 43.04
N GLY A 202 24.74 16.25 42.39
CA GLY A 202 25.57 15.16 42.93
C GLY A 202 27.04 15.20 42.51
N VAL A 203 27.34 15.17 41.21
CA VAL A 203 28.72 15.12 40.67
C VAL A 203 28.83 15.91 39.36
N GLY A 204 29.92 16.66 39.20
CA GLY A 204 30.23 17.46 38.01
C GLY A 204 30.74 16.66 36.81
N SER A 205 29.99 15.63 36.37
CA SER A 205 30.29 14.81 35.19
C SER A 205 29.16 14.83 34.16
N THR A 206 29.42 14.35 32.94
CA THR A 206 28.41 14.22 31.88
C THR A 206 27.23 13.34 32.31
N PHE A 207 26.01 13.77 32.01
CA PHE A 207 24.80 13.02 32.31
C PHE A 207 24.66 11.80 31.38
N PHE A 208 24.45 10.62 31.95
CA PHE A 208 24.24 9.38 31.21
C PHE A 208 23.15 8.54 31.89
N ASP A 209 21.97 8.42 31.27
CA ASP A 209 20.91 7.53 31.76
C ASP A 209 21.18 6.08 31.33
N ALA A 210 21.88 5.36 32.19
CA ALA A 210 22.20 3.94 31.98
C ALA A 210 20.94 3.05 31.89
N THR A 211 19.80 3.45 32.46
CA THR A 211 18.58 2.61 32.47
C THR A 211 17.89 2.59 31.11
N LEU A 212 17.81 3.74 30.43
CA LEU A 212 17.32 3.83 29.06
C LEU A 212 18.24 3.13 28.05
N TYR A 213 19.55 3.13 28.31
CA TYR A 213 20.55 2.58 27.37
C TYR A 213 20.77 1.07 27.50
N ALA A 214 20.67 0.50 28.71
CA ALA A 214 20.96 -0.91 28.96
C ALA A 214 19.73 -1.85 28.89
N GLN A 215 18.51 -1.33 29.02
CA GLN A 215 17.28 -2.15 29.09
C GLN A 215 16.12 -1.64 28.19
N GLY A 216 16.34 -0.59 27.39
CA GLY A 216 15.32 0.02 26.53
C GLY A 216 15.42 -0.33 25.04
N GLN A 217 14.34 -0.07 24.30
CA GLN A 217 14.26 -0.22 22.83
C GLN A 217 15.34 0.54 22.05
N MET A 218 16.03 1.48 22.70
CA MET A 218 17.13 2.28 22.15
C MET A 218 18.33 1.46 21.67
N GLY A 219 18.55 0.26 22.21
CA GLY A 219 19.61 -0.64 21.74
C GLY A 219 19.39 -1.12 20.30
N VAL A 220 18.14 -1.27 19.88
CA VAL A 220 17.72 -1.90 18.60
C VAL A 220 17.66 -0.88 17.44
N LEU A 221 17.74 0.42 17.72
CA LEU A 221 17.76 1.45 16.68
C LEU A 221 19.05 1.36 15.83
N PRO A 222 18.95 1.46 14.49
CA PRO A 222 20.11 1.59 13.60
C PRO A 222 21.02 2.75 14.02
N GLU A 223 22.31 2.63 13.76
CA GLU A 223 23.34 3.55 14.28
C GLU A 223 23.13 5.03 13.88
N ALA A 224 22.52 5.29 12.72
CA ALA A 224 22.14 6.64 12.28
C ALA A 224 20.97 7.28 13.08
N LEU A 225 20.24 6.48 13.88
CA LEU A 225 19.12 6.90 14.74
C LEU A 225 19.41 6.74 16.24
N ARG A 226 20.56 6.16 16.60
CA ARG A 226 21.00 6.00 17.99
C ARG A 226 21.59 7.32 18.51
N PRO A 227 21.27 7.77 19.73
CA PRO A 227 21.87 8.98 20.31
C PRO A 227 23.39 8.85 20.40
N LYS A 228 24.14 9.80 19.83
CA LYS A 228 25.59 9.84 19.95
C LYS A 228 26.00 10.46 21.30
N PRO A 229 27.12 10.04 21.92
CA PRO A 229 27.60 10.65 23.16
C PRO A 229 27.92 12.14 22.98
N GLY A 230 27.38 13.00 23.85
CA GLY A 230 27.56 14.44 23.83
C GLY A 230 26.25 15.22 23.65
N HIS A 231 26.37 16.53 23.46
CA HIS A 231 25.24 17.43 23.17
C HIS A 231 24.72 17.24 21.74
N LEU A 232 23.43 17.54 21.52
CA LEU A 232 22.88 17.62 20.17
C LEU A 232 23.60 18.70 19.35
N SER A 233 23.92 18.39 18.10
CA SER A 233 24.57 19.35 17.20
C SER A 233 23.65 20.53 16.87
N HIS A 234 24.21 21.70 16.54
CA HIS A 234 23.43 22.89 16.17
C HIS A 234 22.46 22.67 14.99
N SER A 235 22.73 21.72 14.09
CA SER A 235 21.81 21.35 13.02
C SER A 235 20.61 20.54 13.52
N GLN A 236 20.78 19.71 14.56
CA GLN A 236 19.69 18.98 15.23
C GLN A 236 18.89 19.91 16.14
N GLN A 237 19.57 20.75 16.94
CA GLN A 237 18.91 21.78 17.77
C GLN A 237 18.02 22.70 16.93
N ARG A 238 18.49 23.11 15.74
CA ARG A 238 17.72 23.93 14.80
C ARG A 238 16.38 23.30 14.38
N VAL A 239 16.27 21.97 14.32
CA VAL A 239 14.98 21.32 14.00
C VAL A 239 13.92 21.66 15.06
N TYR A 240 14.32 21.77 16.32
CA TYR A 240 13.45 22.16 17.42
C TYR A 240 13.23 23.69 17.48
N GLU A 241 14.25 24.49 17.15
CA GLU A 241 14.11 25.96 17.00
C GLU A 241 13.17 26.36 15.85
N ASP A 242 13.18 25.61 14.74
CA ASP A 242 12.36 25.90 13.56
C ASP A 242 10.86 25.77 13.83
N PHE A 243 10.43 25.05 14.88
CA PHE A 243 9.03 25.06 15.33
C PHE A 243 8.58 26.44 15.84
N ALA A 244 9.50 27.33 16.25
CA ALA A 244 9.18 28.71 16.62
C ALA A 244 8.85 29.61 15.40
N ARG A 245 9.17 29.18 14.17
CA ARG A 245 8.99 30.00 12.95
C ARG A 245 7.57 29.86 12.40
N PHE A 246 6.71 30.82 12.75
CA PHE A 246 5.34 30.91 12.24
C PHE A 246 5.26 31.04 10.70
N PRO A 247 4.60 30.10 9.99
CA PRO A 247 4.33 30.26 8.55
C PRO A 247 3.25 31.32 8.23
N GLY A 248 2.45 31.73 9.23
CA GLY A 248 1.26 32.56 9.04
C GLY A 248 1.51 34.05 8.81
N GLN A 249 2.64 34.60 9.27
CA GLN A 249 2.82 36.05 9.39
C GLN A 249 3.16 36.77 8.07
N ASN A 250 3.42 36.02 6.99
CA ASN A 250 3.71 36.56 5.65
C ASN A 250 2.45 36.81 4.78
N ARG A 251 1.23 36.64 5.31
CA ARG A 251 -0.02 36.80 4.52
C ARG A 251 -0.67 38.19 4.59
N SER A 252 -0.20 39.10 5.43
CA SER A 252 -0.75 40.46 5.56
C SER A 252 0.01 41.55 4.79
N SER A 253 1.05 41.19 4.02
CA SER A 253 1.98 42.14 3.38
C SER A 253 2.08 42.05 1.85
N GLN A 254 1.36 41.15 1.18
CA GLN A 254 1.32 41.05 -0.29
C GLN A 254 0.03 41.62 -0.91
N SER A 255 -0.17 42.94 -0.79
CA SER A 255 -1.15 43.68 -1.58
C SER A 255 -0.71 45.13 -1.88
N SER A 256 0.54 45.31 -2.31
CA SER A 256 1.04 46.56 -2.93
C SER A 256 2.26 46.30 -3.80
N ASN A 257 2.22 46.75 -5.06
CA ASN A 257 3.39 46.73 -5.95
C ASN A 257 4.24 47.99 -5.70
N ALA A 258 5.48 47.82 -5.24
CA ALA A 258 6.51 48.85 -5.26
C ALA A 258 7.91 48.22 -5.41
N VAL A 259 8.77 48.81 -6.23
CA VAL A 259 10.14 48.32 -6.50
C VAL A 259 11.10 48.89 -5.45
N PRO A 260 11.99 48.08 -4.83
CA PRO A 260 13.00 48.59 -3.91
C PRO A 260 14.12 49.30 -4.69
N VAL A 261 14.44 50.53 -4.28
CA VAL A 261 15.66 51.26 -4.67
C VAL A 261 16.55 51.40 -3.43
N GLY A 262 17.87 51.51 -3.64
CA GLY A 262 18.91 51.43 -2.61
C GLY A 262 18.90 52.54 -1.55
N PRO A 263 19.78 52.42 -0.54
CA PRO A 263 19.64 53.11 0.75
C PRO A 263 20.12 54.57 0.74
N SER A 264 19.49 55.38 1.59
CA SER A 264 20.00 56.67 2.08
C SER A 264 19.36 57.00 3.43
N ALA A 265 19.99 57.87 4.22
CA ALA A 265 19.69 58.06 5.64
C ALA A 265 18.99 59.40 5.96
N SER A 266 18.66 59.56 7.25
CA SER A 266 18.39 60.81 7.99
C SER A 266 16.98 61.44 7.99
N SER A 267 16.57 61.82 9.21
CA SER A 267 15.71 62.97 9.61
C SER A 267 14.41 63.31 8.85
N GLY A 268 13.26 63.02 9.48
CA GLY A 268 12.67 63.98 10.43
C GLY A 268 11.56 64.96 9.97
N SER A 269 10.52 65.08 10.81
CA SER A 269 9.60 66.23 10.97
C SER A 269 8.58 66.60 9.87
N GLY A 270 7.36 66.06 10.00
CA GLY A 270 6.12 66.85 10.21
C GLY A 270 5.48 67.65 9.05
N GLY A 271 4.13 67.78 9.07
CA GLY A 271 3.40 68.71 8.18
C GLY A 271 1.99 68.28 7.74
N LEU A 272 0.99 68.50 8.59
CA LEU A 272 -0.46 68.51 8.26
C LEU A 272 -0.93 69.97 8.02
N PRO A 273 -2.17 70.30 7.56
CA PRO A 273 -3.26 69.50 6.93
C PRO A 273 -4.01 70.20 5.74
N ARG A 274 -5.18 69.65 5.36
CA ARG A 274 -6.48 70.31 4.99
C ARG A 274 -6.90 70.60 3.51
N GLN A 275 -8.00 69.92 3.12
CA GLN A 275 -9.24 70.41 2.43
C GLN A 275 -9.16 70.94 0.97
N PHE A 276 -10.19 70.84 0.10
CA PHE A 276 -11.62 70.44 0.19
C PHE A 276 -12.20 69.98 -1.19
N ALA A 277 -13.28 69.17 -1.20
CA ALA A 277 -14.37 69.07 -2.23
C ALA A 277 -14.04 68.72 -3.73
N SER A 278 -14.48 67.58 -4.31
CA SER A 278 -15.81 67.32 -5.01
C SER A 278 -15.84 67.69 -6.52
N ALA A 279 -16.52 67.00 -7.46
CA ALA A 279 -17.38 65.79 -7.44
C ALA A 279 -17.53 65.12 -8.84
N SER A 280 -18.43 64.11 -8.95
CA SER A 280 -18.85 63.29 -10.12
C SER A 280 -17.91 62.13 -10.51
N GLY A 281 -18.40 60.93 -10.86
CA GLY A 281 -19.78 60.39 -10.80
C GLY A 281 -19.83 58.85 -10.91
N GLN A 282 -20.95 58.22 -10.56
CA GLN A 282 -21.16 56.76 -10.60
C GLN A 282 -22.49 56.37 -11.25
N ILE A 283 -22.54 55.18 -11.88
CA ILE A 283 -23.76 54.50 -12.36
C ILE A 283 -23.67 53.02 -11.92
N SER A 284 -24.82 52.38 -11.72
CA SER A 284 -25.01 51.12 -10.98
C SER A 284 -25.46 49.92 -11.83
N SER A 285 -25.68 48.76 -11.18
CA SER A 285 -25.80 47.44 -11.80
C SER A 285 -27.18 46.79 -11.67
N GLY A 286 -27.49 45.87 -12.60
CA GLY A 286 -28.20 44.61 -12.31
C GLY A 286 -29.63 44.45 -12.82
N ILE A 287 -29.96 43.22 -13.27
CA ILE A 287 -31.14 42.39 -12.92
C ILE A 287 -31.21 41.17 -13.86
N TYR A 288 -31.49 40.00 -13.28
CA TYR A 288 -32.26 38.91 -13.90
C TYR A 288 -33.22 38.37 -12.83
N SER A 289 -34.31 37.71 -13.23
CA SER A 289 -35.39 37.30 -12.32
C SER A 289 -35.82 35.85 -12.54
N SER A 290 -36.33 35.23 -11.48
CA SER A 290 -36.96 33.90 -11.46
C SER A 290 -38.38 33.99 -10.89
N ASN A 291 -39.26 33.05 -11.25
CA ASN A 291 -40.49 32.66 -10.53
C ASN A 291 -41.30 31.61 -11.32
N LEU A 292 -41.68 30.47 -10.70
CA LEU A 292 -43.06 30.19 -10.22
C LEU A 292 -43.15 28.79 -9.56
N VAL A 293 -44.13 28.57 -8.66
CA VAL A 293 -44.35 27.31 -7.90
C VAL A 293 -45.85 27.08 -7.61
N ASN A 294 -46.32 25.82 -7.66
CA ASN A 294 -47.45 25.24 -6.87
C ASN A 294 -47.43 23.70 -7.05
N THR A 295 -47.51 22.82 -6.03
CA THR A 295 -48.62 22.43 -5.11
C THR A 295 -49.86 21.81 -5.81
N GLY A 296 -50.47 20.70 -5.35
CA GLY A 296 -50.15 19.76 -4.24
C GLY A 296 -51.24 18.68 -4.02
N LEU A 297 -51.12 17.86 -2.95
CA LEU A 297 -52.07 16.81 -2.46
C LEU A 297 -52.24 15.53 -3.33
N GLY A 298 -52.87 14.47 -2.80
CA GLY A 298 -53.00 13.16 -3.47
C GLY A 298 -53.96 12.17 -2.79
N ALA A 299 -54.16 10.99 -3.41
CA ALA A 299 -55.03 9.88 -2.96
C ALA A 299 -54.62 8.52 -3.61
N ILE A 300 -55.20 7.42 -3.14
CA ILE A 300 -55.06 6.03 -3.65
C ILE A 300 -56.41 5.60 -4.24
N PRO A 301 -56.52 5.08 -5.49
CA PRO A 301 -56.66 3.61 -5.66
C PRO A 301 -56.25 2.95 -7.01
N GLN A 302 -56.02 1.63 -6.93
CA GLN A 302 -56.40 0.52 -7.86
C GLN A 302 -56.11 0.53 -9.38
N THR A 303 -55.31 -0.48 -9.78
CA THR A 303 -55.57 -1.60 -10.75
C THR A 303 -56.46 -1.45 -12.01
N LEU A 304 -56.09 -2.22 -13.06
CA LEU A 304 -56.84 -2.62 -14.30
C LEU A 304 -56.96 -1.54 -15.42
N GLU A 305 -56.93 -1.85 -16.73
CA GLU A 305 -56.41 -3.00 -17.51
C GLU A 305 -56.30 -2.64 -19.03
N LEU A 306 -55.46 -3.36 -19.79
CA LEU A 306 -55.47 -3.65 -21.25
C LEU A 306 -55.52 -2.53 -22.36
N GLY A 307 -54.84 -2.83 -23.49
CA GLY A 307 -55.01 -2.19 -24.82
C GLY A 307 -53.87 -1.23 -25.24
N SER A 308 -52.85 -1.56 -26.05
CA SER A 308 -52.76 -2.17 -27.41
C SER A 308 -52.96 -1.17 -28.58
N ASP A 309 -51.85 -0.68 -29.16
CA ASP A 309 -51.39 -1.11 -30.51
C ASP A 309 -50.08 -0.40 -30.94
N GLU A 310 -49.48 -0.88 -32.02
CA GLU A 310 -48.05 -0.70 -32.39
C GLU A 310 -47.80 0.41 -33.44
N ILE A 311 -46.52 0.79 -33.62
CA ILE A 311 -45.84 0.84 -34.94
C ILE A 311 -44.30 0.97 -34.74
N ASP A 312 -43.56 0.31 -35.61
CA ASP A 312 -42.13 -0.04 -35.48
C ASP A 312 -41.09 1.06 -35.78
N ILE A 313 -39.86 0.87 -35.28
CA ILE A 313 -38.69 0.52 -36.14
C ILE A 313 -37.54 -0.12 -35.31
N ILE A 314 -37.47 -1.45 -35.41
CA ILE A 314 -36.28 -2.31 -35.55
C ILE A 314 -35.07 -2.09 -34.62
N GLY A 315 -34.86 -3.07 -33.73
CA GLY A 315 -33.53 -3.45 -33.19
C GLY A 315 -33.12 -4.85 -33.65
N ALA A 316 -31.80 -5.14 -33.71
CA ALA A 316 -31.28 -6.41 -34.23
C ALA A 316 -30.96 -7.43 -33.12
N PRO A 317 -31.45 -8.69 -33.18
CA PRO A 317 -31.15 -9.74 -32.21
C PRO A 317 -29.93 -10.61 -32.59
N VAL A 318 -29.32 -11.26 -31.59
CA VAL A 318 -28.26 -12.26 -31.77
C VAL A 318 -28.87 -13.67 -31.69
N PRO A 319 -28.73 -14.53 -32.71
CA PRO A 319 -29.27 -15.89 -32.68
C PRO A 319 -28.27 -16.92 -32.15
N SER A 320 -28.79 -17.95 -31.47
CA SER A 320 -28.04 -19.15 -31.09
C SER A 320 -28.85 -20.42 -31.40
N SER A 321 -28.42 -21.20 -32.40
CA SER A 321 -28.72 -22.63 -32.58
C SER A 321 -28.15 -23.14 -33.91
N VAL A 322 -27.84 -24.44 -33.98
CA VAL A 322 -27.45 -25.14 -35.21
C VAL A 322 -28.37 -26.37 -35.35
N PRO A 323 -29.03 -26.58 -36.51
CA PRO A 323 -29.93 -27.71 -36.72
C PRO A 323 -29.17 -29.00 -37.09
N SER A 324 -29.85 -30.13 -36.92
CA SER A 324 -29.37 -31.49 -37.26
C SER A 324 -30.21 -32.09 -38.41
N THR A 325 -29.93 -33.36 -38.76
CA THR A 325 -30.74 -34.29 -39.63
C THR A 325 -30.58 -34.14 -41.16
N PRO A 326 -31.00 -35.12 -41.99
CA PRO A 326 -30.71 -36.57 -41.89
C PRO A 326 -30.45 -37.30 -43.25
N ILE A 327 -29.57 -38.30 -43.30
CA ILE A 327 -29.57 -39.38 -44.33
C ILE A 327 -29.22 -40.73 -43.68
N THR A 328 -29.74 -41.84 -44.23
CA THR A 328 -29.63 -43.24 -43.75
C THR A 328 -29.12 -44.21 -44.83
N ILE A 329 -28.98 -45.51 -44.48
CA ILE A 329 -28.54 -46.67 -45.31
C ILE A 329 -26.99 -46.78 -45.38
N GLY A 330 -26.36 -47.95 -45.17
CA GLY A 330 -26.88 -49.27 -44.79
C GLY A 330 -25.78 -50.36 -44.71
N ASP A 331 -26.19 -51.56 -44.30
CA ASP A 331 -25.49 -52.87 -44.34
C ASP A 331 -24.15 -53.12 -43.58
N GLY A 332 -24.11 -54.29 -42.92
CA GLY A 332 -22.89 -55.07 -42.65
C GLY A 332 -22.91 -56.38 -43.49
N PRO A 333 -22.22 -57.49 -43.13
CA PRO A 333 -21.57 -57.83 -41.85
C PRO A 333 -20.15 -58.43 -42.03
N GLN A 334 -19.69 -59.26 -41.07
CA GLN A 334 -18.56 -60.23 -41.14
C GLN A 334 -17.12 -59.66 -41.00
N SER A 335 -16.13 -60.35 -40.37
CA SER A 335 -16.17 -61.56 -39.51
C SER A 335 -14.78 -61.93 -38.91
N LEU A 336 -14.74 -62.51 -37.69
CA LEU A 336 -13.63 -63.33 -37.09
C LEU A 336 -12.31 -62.57 -36.79
N GLU A 337 -11.43 -62.90 -35.84
CA GLU A 337 -11.34 -63.82 -34.67
C GLU A 337 -10.13 -63.31 -33.81
N ASN A 338 -9.91 -63.59 -32.52
CA ASN A 338 -10.48 -64.53 -31.52
C ASN A 338 -10.47 -63.87 -30.12
N ASP A 339 -11.33 -64.34 -29.21
CA ASP A 339 -11.32 -64.00 -27.77
C ASP A 339 -10.30 -64.81 -26.96
N VAL A 340 -9.91 -64.31 -25.77
CA VAL A 340 -10.10 -64.99 -24.47
C VAL A 340 -9.66 -64.07 -23.31
N ILE A 341 -10.39 -64.15 -22.19
CA ILE A 341 -10.30 -63.28 -21.00
C ILE A 341 -9.64 -64.04 -19.85
N THR A 342 -8.76 -63.41 -19.02
CA THR A 342 -8.73 -63.56 -17.54
C THR A 342 -7.72 -62.66 -16.81
N SER A 343 -7.82 -62.66 -15.47
CA SER A 343 -7.36 -61.67 -14.49
C SER A 343 -6.08 -62.01 -13.69
N PHE A 344 -5.37 -60.96 -13.24
CA PHE A 344 -4.51 -60.84 -12.03
C PHE A 344 -3.46 -61.93 -11.65
N SER A 345 -2.16 -61.57 -11.72
CA SER A 345 -1.04 -61.68 -10.72
C SER A 345 -0.73 -63.02 -9.96
N PRO A 346 0.43 -63.22 -9.26
CA PRO A 346 1.70 -62.47 -9.14
C PRO A 346 3.02 -63.33 -9.32
N SER A 347 4.21 -62.77 -9.00
CA SER A 347 5.52 -63.45 -8.64
C SER A 347 6.24 -64.30 -9.72
N SER A 348 7.54 -64.69 -9.67
CA SER A 348 8.84 -64.22 -9.08
C SER A 348 9.97 -65.02 -9.82
N THR A 349 11.28 -65.23 -9.51
CA THR A 349 12.35 -65.03 -8.47
C THR A 349 13.71 -65.39 -9.20
N PRO A 350 14.93 -65.58 -8.62
CA PRO A 350 15.58 -65.25 -7.32
C PRO A 350 16.72 -64.19 -7.54
N ASP A 351 17.94 -64.09 -6.97
CA ASP A 351 18.84 -64.70 -5.93
C ASP A 351 19.73 -63.53 -5.36
N LEU A 352 20.49 -63.48 -4.23
CA LEU A 352 21.27 -64.38 -3.32
C LEU A 352 22.71 -64.74 -3.80
N PRO A 353 23.72 -65.01 -2.92
CA PRO A 353 23.74 -65.06 -1.42
C PRO A 353 24.60 -63.93 -0.75
N VAL A 354 24.42 -63.45 0.51
CA VAL A 354 24.37 -64.03 1.90
C VAL A 354 25.79 -64.32 2.50
N THR A 355 26.25 -63.84 3.67
CA THR A 355 25.89 -64.18 5.10
C THR A 355 26.63 -63.28 6.16
N GLU A 356 26.22 -63.28 7.45
CA GLU A 356 26.97 -62.81 8.68
C GLU A 356 27.34 -64.01 9.64
N PRO A 357 27.73 -63.93 10.95
CA PRO A 357 28.15 -62.82 11.88
C PRO A 357 29.33 -63.10 12.88
N SER A 358 29.60 -62.15 13.81
CA SER A 358 29.97 -62.30 15.25
C SER A 358 31.42 -62.11 15.83
N ASN A 359 31.54 -61.08 16.71
CA ASN A 359 32.20 -60.94 18.04
C ASN A 359 33.66 -61.34 18.43
N SER A 360 34.33 -60.37 19.11
CA SER A 360 35.09 -60.44 20.41
C SER A 360 36.64 -60.29 20.52
N VAL A 361 37.06 -59.10 21.01
CA VAL A 361 37.98 -58.80 22.17
C VAL A 361 39.25 -59.64 22.43
N LYS A 362 40.47 -59.02 22.48
CA LYS A 362 41.21 -58.67 23.75
C LYS A 362 42.55 -57.85 23.59
N GLU A 363 42.99 -57.30 24.72
CA GLU A 363 44.19 -56.51 25.16
C GLU A 363 45.61 -57.11 24.85
N SER A 364 46.78 -56.43 25.03
CA SER A 364 47.20 -55.01 25.24
C SER A 364 48.76 -54.88 25.23
N GLY A 365 49.32 -53.66 25.07
CA GLY A 365 50.75 -53.28 25.24
C GLY A 365 51.64 -53.41 23.98
N THR A 366 52.65 -52.57 23.69
CA THR A 366 53.23 -51.39 24.39
C THR A 366 53.75 -50.36 23.34
N ALA A 367 54.08 -49.12 23.74
CA ALA A 367 54.38 -47.96 22.87
C ALA A 367 55.76 -48.02 22.12
N ALA A 368 56.13 -47.12 21.17
CA ALA A 368 55.57 -45.80 20.82
C ALA A 368 55.94 -45.31 19.39
N GLN A 369 55.07 -44.51 18.75
CA GLN A 369 55.36 -43.29 17.96
C GLN A 369 54.04 -42.57 17.56
N PRO A 370 54.04 -41.30 17.09
CA PRO A 370 52.86 -40.41 17.18
C PRO A 370 51.85 -40.48 16.02
N ASN A 371 50.60 -40.08 16.31
CA ASN A 371 49.42 -40.19 15.44
C ASN A 371 48.94 -38.85 14.85
N ALA A 372 48.40 -38.93 13.63
CA ALA A 372 47.09 -38.37 13.27
C ALA A 372 46.56 -39.13 12.04
N ALA A 373 45.44 -39.85 12.17
CA ALA A 373 44.89 -40.71 11.11
C ALA A 373 43.37 -40.54 10.97
N LEU A 374 42.85 -40.79 9.76
CA LEU A 374 41.42 -40.73 9.46
C LEU A 374 40.68 -41.97 10.02
N ALA A 375 39.42 -41.78 10.39
CA ALA A 375 38.45 -42.86 10.60
C ALA A 375 37.05 -42.41 10.16
N SER A 376 36.23 -43.35 9.67
CA SER A 376 34.86 -43.10 9.21
C SER A 376 33.83 -43.78 10.10
N GLU A 377 32.92 -43.00 10.66
CA GLU A 377 31.57 -43.39 11.08
C GLU A 377 30.65 -42.15 10.86
N ARG A 378 29.34 -42.27 10.60
CA ARG A 378 28.45 -43.44 10.63
C ARG A 378 27.33 -43.27 9.60
N LEU A 379 26.71 -44.37 9.16
CA LEU A 379 25.37 -44.31 8.56
C LEU A 379 24.36 -44.04 9.68
N GLY A 380 23.51 -43.03 9.54
CA GLY A 380 22.56 -42.65 10.59
C GLY A 380 21.34 -41.92 10.03
N THR A 381 20.16 -42.39 10.44
CA THR A 381 18.83 -41.77 10.42
C THR A 381 18.66 -40.39 9.76
N ASN A 382 17.68 -40.28 8.85
CA ASN A 382 17.09 -39.01 8.42
C ASN A 382 16.29 -38.32 9.55
N VAL A 383 16.98 -37.91 10.62
CA VAL A 383 16.49 -36.85 11.52
C VAL A 383 16.80 -35.53 10.84
N SER A 384 15.82 -34.64 10.76
CA SER A 384 16.06 -33.28 10.25
C SER A 384 16.99 -32.54 11.20
N ASP A 385 18.23 -32.34 10.75
CA ASP A 385 19.26 -31.58 11.44
C ASP A 385 18.69 -30.17 11.78
N PRO A 386 18.65 -29.74 13.05
CA PRO A 386 17.87 -28.57 13.45
C PRO A 386 18.37 -27.29 12.75
N LEU A 387 17.41 -26.50 12.27
CA LEU A 387 17.68 -25.21 11.64
C LEU A 387 18.25 -24.24 12.67
N LEU A 388 19.29 -23.52 12.29
CA LEU A 388 20.03 -22.63 13.19
C LEU A 388 19.31 -21.29 13.39
N ALA A 389 19.32 -20.78 14.61
CA ALA A 389 18.95 -19.41 14.91
C ALA A 389 20.08 -18.44 14.54
N THR A 390 19.75 -17.16 14.43
CA THR A 390 20.70 -16.07 14.14
C THR A 390 21.84 -16.00 15.16
N GLY A 391 21.59 -16.39 16.43
CA GLY A 391 22.62 -16.54 17.47
C GLY A 391 23.62 -17.65 17.15
N ASP A 392 23.15 -18.88 16.92
CA ASP A 392 24.00 -20.03 16.59
C ASP A 392 24.90 -19.76 15.36
N ALA A 393 24.42 -18.95 14.42
CA ALA A 393 25.17 -18.52 13.24
C ALA A 393 26.31 -17.54 13.59
N LEU A 394 26.05 -16.58 14.49
CA LEU A 394 27.05 -15.62 14.98
C LEU A 394 28.12 -16.26 15.86
N ASP A 395 27.78 -17.31 16.60
CA ASP A 395 28.70 -18.09 17.45
C ASP A 395 29.55 -19.05 16.61
N LYS A 396 28.96 -19.71 15.60
CA LYS A 396 29.74 -20.49 14.61
C LYS A 396 30.65 -19.59 13.78
N TYR A 397 30.19 -18.40 13.37
CA TYR A 397 31.06 -17.42 12.74
C TYR A 397 32.19 -16.96 13.68
N GLN A 398 31.94 -16.82 14.99
CA GLN A 398 32.98 -16.47 15.95
C GLN A 398 34.12 -17.50 15.95
N ALA A 399 33.79 -18.79 16.02
CA ALA A 399 34.77 -19.87 15.93
C ALA A 399 35.48 -19.93 14.57
N ILE A 400 34.79 -19.61 13.47
CA ILE A 400 35.39 -19.51 12.13
C ILE A 400 36.37 -18.31 12.05
N SER A 401 36.03 -17.17 12.65
CA SER A 401 36.90 -15.99 12.73
C SER A 401 38.16 -16.30 13.52
N GLU A 402 38.03 -16.89 14.72
CA GLU A 402 39.18 -17.26 15.54
C GLU A 402 40.08 -18.31 14.85
N LYS A 403 39.49 -19.25 14.11
CA LYS A 403 40.23 -20.20 13.25
C LYS A 403 40.97 -19.48 12.13
N LEU A 404 40.35 -18.50 11.49
CA LEU A 404 40.95 -17.68 10.43
C LEU A 404 42.08 -16.80 10.95
N ASP A 405 41.90 -16.10 12.07
CA ASP A 405 42.91 -15.24 12.69
C ASP A 405 44.15 -16.04 13.13
N ASN A 406 43.95 -17.27 13.62
CA ASN A 406 45.05 -18.19 13.88
C ASN A 406 45.79 -18.63 12.61
N LEU A 407 45.11 -18.84 11.47
CA LEU A 407 45.77 -19.15 10.19
C LEU A 407 46.54 -17.94 9.63
N LEU A 408 45.95 -16.75 9.69
CA LEU A 408 46.56 -15.48 9.30
C LEU A 408 47.77 -15.09 10.16
N SER A 409 47.82 -15.54 11.42
CA SER A 409 48.94 -15.29 12.34
C SER A 409 50.12 -16.27 12.17
N ASN A 410 49.96 -17.33 11.36
CA ASN A 410 50.95 -18.40 11.19
C ASN A 410 51.43 -18.56 9.73
N ASP A 411 51.20 -17.57 8.85
CA ASP A 411 51.48 -17.63 7.40
C ASP A 411 50.95 -18.91 6.73
N ALA A 412 49.72 -19.30 7.09
CA ALA A 412 49.05 -20.47 6.52
C ALA A 412 48.81 -20.34 5.00
N LYS A 413 48.63 -21.47 4.31
CA LYS A 413 48.45 -21.45 2.85
C LYS A 413 47.10 -20.85 2.46
N GLU A 414 47.07 -20.11 1.36
CA GLU A 414 45.85 -19.55 0.76
C GLU A 414 44.70 -20.57 0.65
N ALA A 415 44.99 -21.82 0.25
CA ALA A 415 43.99 -22.88 0.14
C ALA A 415 43.37 -23.29 1.50
N GLU A 416 44.11 -23.16 2.59
CA GLU A 416 43.64 -23.45 3.96
C GLU A 416 42.77 -22.28 4.46
N ILE A 417 43.12 -21.03 4.12
CA ILE A 417 42.33 -19.81 4.37
C ILE A 417 40.99 -19.85 3.61
N GLN A 418 41.02 -20.10 2.30
CA GLN A 418 39.82 -20.17 1.45
C GLN A 418 38.88 -21.31 1.86
N ALA A 419 39.40 -22.44 2.36
CA ALA A 419 38.58 -23.53 2.90
C ALA A 419 37.78 -23.07 4.14
N VAL A 420 38.37 -22.27 5.02
CA VAL A 420 37.69 -21.71 6.20
C VAL A 420 36.65 -20.66 5.82
N ILE A 421 36.92 -19.82 4.82
CA ILE A 421 35.97 -18.83 4.30
C ILE A 421 34.74 -19.52 3.69
N ALA A 422 34.93 -20.66 3.00
CA ALA A 422 33.84 -21.45 2.43
C ALA A 422 32.91 -22.10 3.47
N GLU A 423 33.28 -22.17 4.75
CA GLU A 423 32.39 -22.62 5.83
C GLU A 423 31.26 -21.59 6.12
N VAL A 424 31.50 -20.30 5.88
CA VAL A 424 30.55 -19.22 6.23
C VAL A 424 29.22 -19.29 5.45
N PRO A 425 29.20 -19.45 4.11
CA PRO A 425 27.96 -19.69 3.36
C PRO A 425 27.17 -20.91 3.84
N ALA A 426 27.87 -21.99 4.24
CA ALA A 426 27.23 -23.22 4.69
C ALA A 426 26.53 -23.06 6.05
N VAL A 427 27.07 -22.24 6.95
CA VAL A 427 26.39 -21.85 8.20
C VAL A 427 25.12 -21.04 7.88
N ILE A 428 25.23 -20.00 7.04
CA ILE A 428 24.11 -19.12 6.68
C ILE A 428 22.97 -19.88 6.00
N LEU A 429 23.25 -20.79 5.07
CA LEU A 429 22.24 -21.58 4.35
C LEU A 429 21.42 -22.50 5.27
N ARG A 430 21.96 -22.88 6.44
CA ARG A 430 21.31 -23.71 7.47
C ARG A 430 20.49 -22.92 8.50
N CYS A 431 20.42 -21.60 8.38
CA CYS A 431 19.69 -20.74 9.30
C CYS A 431 18.19 -20.65 8.95
N ILE A 432 17.34 -20.46 9.96
CA ILE A 432 15.90 -20.21 9.81
C ILE A 432 15.66 -18.91 9.02
N SER A 433 16.39 -17.85 9.39
CA SER A 433 16.31 -16.51 8.79
C SER A 433 17.61 -16.21 8.04
N ARG A 434 17.71 -16.65 6.78
CA ARG A 434 18.97 -16.60 6.00
C ARG A 434 19.51 -15.19 5.80
N ASP A 435 18.66 -14.24 5.42
CA ASP A 435 19.07 -12.85 5.18
C ASP A 435 19.47 -12.13 6.48
N GLU A 436 18.82 -12.45 7.59
CA GLU A 436 19.13 -11.90 8.91
C GLU A 436 20.47 -12.44 9.44
N ALA A 437 20.70 -13.75 9.32
CA ALA A 437 21.98 -14.36 9.62
C ALA A 437 23.10 -13.84 8.70
N ALA A 438 22.83 -13.68 7.40
CA ALA A 438 23.77 -13.11 6.44
C ALA A 438 24.14 -11.66 6.79
N LEU A 439 23.17 -10.81 7.16
CA LEU A 439 23.40 -9.43 7.57
C LEU A 439 24.16 -9.35 8.90
N ALA A 440 23.79 -10.15 9.90
CA ALA A 440 24.46 -10.16 11.21
C ALA A 440 25.93 -10.64 11.10
N VAL A 441 26.17 -11.69 10.31
CA VAL A 441 27.52 -12.20 10.03
C VAL A 441 28.33 -11.21 9.17
N ALA A 442 27.73 -10.61 8.14
CA ALA A 442 28.37 -9.57 7.34
C ALA A 442 28.71 -8.33 8.19
N GLN A 443 27.91 -8.00 9.21
CA GLN A 443 28.22 -6.88 10.12
C GLN A 443 29.45 -7.16 11.00
N LYS A 444 29.63 -8.41 11.47
CA LYS A 444 30.90 -8.83 12.11
C LYS A 444 32.07 -8.74 11.12
N ALA A 445 31.94 -9.31 9.92
CA ALA A 445 33.02 -9.32 8.92
C ALA A 445 33.40 -7.89 8.44
N PHE A 446 32.41 -7.01 8.27
CA PHE A 446 32.62 -5.61 7.90
C PHE A 446 33.32 -4.81 9.01
N LYS A 447 33.01 -5.10 10.29
CA LYS A 447 33.76 -4.54 11.41
C LYS A 447 35.22 -5.02 11.38
N GLY A 448 35.42 -6.33 11.18
CA GLY A 448 36.74 -6.97 11.10
C GLY A 448 37.70 -6.32 10.11
N LEU A 449 37.25 -5.94 8.91
CA LEU A 449 38.05 -5.20 7.91
C LEU A 449 38.90 -4.06 8.49
N TYR A 450 38.34 -3.32 9.46
CA TYR A 450 38.97 -2.13 10.04
C TYR A 450 39.77 -2.40 11.32
N GLU A 451 39.71 -3.61 11.90
CA GLU A 451 40.38 -3.93 13.17
C GLU A 451 41.87 -4.23 13.00
N ASN A 452 42.29 -4.70 11.81
CA ASN A 452 43.70 -4.79 11.41
C ASN A 452 43.86 -4.42 9.93
N ALA A 453 43.47 -3.19 9.60
CA ALA A 453 43.56 -2.63 8.24
C ALA A 453 45.00 -2.55 7.68
N SER A 454 46.01 -2.65 8.55
CA SER A 454 47.43 -2.70 8.19
C SER A 454 47.89 -4.06 7.62
N ASN A 455 47.15 -5.14 7.84
CA ASN A 455 47.47 -6.47 7.34
C ASN A 455 46.64 -6.77 6.08
N SER A 456 47.30 -6.78 4.91
CA SER A 456 46.65 -7.02 3.62
C SER A 456 46.03 -8.41 3.49
N ALA A 457 46.62 -9.46 4.08
CA ALA A 457 46.05 -10.81 4.07
C ALA A 457 44.75 -10.86 4.89
N HIS A 458 44.73 -10.20 6.05
CA HIS A 458 43.55 -10.07 6.90
C HIS A 458 42.42 -9.27 6.25
N VAL A 459 42.74 -8.15 5.57
CA VAL A 459 41.77 -7.38 4.79
C VAL A 459 41.22 -8.22 3.63
N ASN A 460 42.08 -8.90 2.86
CA ASN A 460 41.66 -9.76 1.75
C ASN A 460 40.77 -10.91 2.21
N ALA A 461 41.07 -11.55 3.33
CA ALA A 461 40.24 -12.62 3.89
C ALA A 461 38.84 -12.11 4.30
N HIS A 462 38.76 -10.95 4.94
CA HIS A 462 37.48 -10.32 5.28
C HIS A 462 36.69 -9.85 4.05
N LEU A 463 37.35 -9.34 3.01
CA LEU A 463 36.71 -9.03 1.72
C LEU A 463 36.16 -10.29 1.04
N ALA A 464 36.90 -11.39 1.07
CA ALA A 464 36.46 -12.68 0.54
C ALA A 464 35.29 -13.28 1.33
N ILE A 465 35.24 -13.11 2.67
CA ILE A 465 34.06 -13.43 3.49
C ILE A 465 32.85 -12.61 3.03
N LEU A 466 32.98 -11.30 2.85
CA LEU A 466 31.86 -10.46 2.40
C LEU A 466 31.38 -10.81 0.99
N ALA A 467 32.29 -11.17 0.07
CA ALA A 467 31.94 -11.68 -1.26
C ALA A 467 31.24 -13.04 -1.19
N ALA A 468 31.72 -13.96 -0.34
CA ALA A 468 31.08 -15.26 -0.13
C ALA A 468 29.67 -15.12 0.47
N ILE A 469 29.44 -14.14 1.35
CA ILE A 469 28.12 -13.85 1.93
C ILE A 469 27.18 -13.18 0.89
N ARG A 470 27.69 -12.22 0.10
CA ARG A 470 26.98 -11.56 -1.02
C ARG A 470 26.34 -12.57 -1.96
N ASP A 471 27.04 -13.67 -2.25
CA ASP A 471 26.57 -14.72 -3.14
C ASP A 471 25.40 -15.55 -2.54
N VAL A 472 25.22 -15.53 -1.21
CA VAL A 472 24.07 -16.14 -0.52
C VAL A 472 22.91 -15.17 -0.29
N SER A 473 23.21 -13.89 0.01
CA SER A 473 22.20 -12.85 0.26
C SER A 473 22.54 -11.54 -0.46
N LYS A 474 21.67 -11.16 -1.41
CA LYS A 474 21.82 -9.91 -2.18
C LYS A 474 21.48 -8.65 -1.40
N LEU A 475 20.82 -8.76 -0.24
CA LEU A 475 20.53 -7.61 0.63
C LEU A 475 21.81 -7.02 1.24
N VAL A 476 22.82 -7.86 1.44
CA VAL A 476 24.09 -7.51 2.10
C VAL A 476 24.85 -6.40 1.35
N VAL A 477 24.80 -6.36 0.01
CA VAL A 477 25.43 -5.28 -0.79
C VAL A 477 24.86 -3.90 -0.46
N LYS A 478 23.54 -3.80 -0.30
CA LYS A 478 22.84 -2.54 -0.01
C LYS A 478 23.15 -2.03 1.40
N GLU A 479 23.14 -2.94 2.39
CA GLU A 479 23.43 -2.58 3.77
C GLU A 479 24.94 -2.30 3.97
N LEU A 480 25.86 -3.05 3.36
CA LEU A 480 27.30 -2.73 3.30
C LEU A 480 27.55 -1.34 2.71
N THR A 481 26.90 -1.02 1.58
CA THR A 481 27.00 0.32 0.97
C THR A 481 26.54 1.41 1.94
N SER A 482 25.46 1.16 2.69
CA SER A 482 24.99 2.06 3.74
C SER A 482 25.99 2.19 4.89
N TRP A 483 26.57 1.08 5.37
CA TRP A 483 27.55 1.09 6.46
C TRP A 483 28.82 1.86 6.07
N VAL A 484 29.33 1.71 4.86
CA VAL A 484 30.44 2.52 4.33
C VAL A 484 30.04 4.00 4.26
N ILE A 485 28.89 4.32 3.65
CA ILE A 485 28.37 5.69 3.49
C ILE A 485 28.21 6.43 4.82
N TYR A 486 27.72 5.76 5.87
CA TYR A 486 27.41 6.35 7.17
C TYR A 486 28.50 6.16 8.25
N SER A 487 29.59 5.46 7.94
CA SER A 487 30.74 5.28 8.84
C SER A 487 31.44 6.60 9.26
N GLU A 488 32.37 6.50 10.20
CA GLU A 488 33.24 7.61 10.63
C GLU A 488 34.32 7.91 9.58
N GLU A 489 34.86 9.13 9.56
CA GLU A 489 35.69 9.62 8.43
C GLU A 489 36.94 8.75 8.18
N ASP A 490 37.61 8.27 9.22
CA ASP A 490 38.79 7.38 9.12
C ASP A 490 38.48 6.03 8.45
N ARG A 491 37.23 5.54 8.56
CA ARG A 491 36.78 4.30 7.91
C ARG A 491 36.24 4.56 6.50
N LYS A 492 35.54 5.69 6.33
CA LYS A 492 34.92 6.14 5.07
C LYS A 492 35.94 6.53 4.02
N PHE A 493 37.05 7.11 4.45
CA PHE A 493 38.14 7.55 3.60
C PHE A 493 39.32 6.57 3.61
N ASN A 494 39.13 5.34 4.11
CA ASN A 494 40.11 4.27 3.95
C ASN A 494 40.13 3.82 2.48
N LYS A 495 41.15 4.27 1.77
CA LYS A 495 41.36 4.05 0.33
C LYS A 495 41.41 2.57 -0.05
N ASP A 496 42.25 1.80 0.64
CA ASP A 496 42.61 0.45 0.20
C ASP A 496 41.47 -0.54 0.48
N ILE A 497 40.77 -0.38 1.61
CA ILE A 497 39.51 -1.10 1.88
C ILE A 497 38.42 -0.68 0.88
N THR A 498 38.29 0.61 0.54
CA THR A 498 37.32 1.06 -0.48
C THR A 498 37.57 0.40 -1.83
N ILE A 499 38.82 0.36 -2.30
CA ILE A 499 39.19 -0.29 -3.57
C ILE A 499 38.88 -1.79 -3.50
N GLY A 500 39.24 -2.47 -2.40
CA GLY A 500 38.91 -3.88 -2.21
C GLY A 500 37.40 -4.16 -2.23
N LEU A 501 36.58 -3.35 -1.55
CA LEU A 501 35.12 -3.46 -1.56
C LEU A 501 34.49 -3.23 -2.94
N ILE A 502 35.09 -2.35 -3.76
CA ILE A 502 34.70 -2.14 -5.16
C ILE A 502 35.07 -3.38 -5.99
N HIS A 503 36.28 -3.91 -5.84
CA HIS A 503 36.78 -5.04 -6.64
C HIS A 503 36.07 -6.36 -6.29
N SER A 504 35.57 -6.51 -5.07
CA SER A 504 34.68 -7.62 -4.64
C SER A 504 33.20 -7.42 -5.03
N GLU A 505 32.85 -6.33 -5.71
CA GLU A 505 31.47 -5.96 -6.10
C GLU A 505 30.47 -5.92 -4.92
N VAL A 506 30.96 -5.69 -3.69
CA VAL A 506 30.12 -5.61 -2.48
C VAL A 506 29.61 -4.20 -2.18
N LEU A 507 29.98 -3.23 -3.01
CA LEU A 507 29.47 -1.85 -3.01
C LEU A 507 28.56 -1.58 -4.21
N ASN A 508 27.38 -1.01 -3.94
CA ASN A 508 26.52 -0.41 -4.96
C ASN A 508 27.15 0.91 -5.44
N LEU A 509 28.01 0.80 -6.47
CA LEU A 509 28.75 1.91 -7.06
C LEU A 509 27.87 3.11 -7.44
N ALA A 510 26.65 2.88 -7.95
CA ALA A 510 25.75 3.97 -8.34
C ALA A 510 25.30 4.83 -7.14
N GLU A 511 25.01 4.21 -6.00
CA GLU A 511 24.62 4.91 -4.77
C GLU A 511 25.82 5.57 -4.08
N TYR A 512 26.95 4.86 -4.01
CA TYR A 512 28.21 5.38 -3.48
C TYR A 512 28.71 6.61 -4.27
N ASN A 513 28.67 6.55 -5.60
CA ASN A 513 29.03 7.65 -6.50
C ASN A 513 28.19 8.92 -6.23
N VAL A 514 26.87 8.78 -6.16
CA VAL A 514 25.95 9.91 -5.87
C VAL A 514 26.16 10.47 -4.47
N HIS A 515 26.46 9.62 -3.47
CA HIS A 515 26.75 10.08 -2.11
C HIS A 515 28.08 10.85 -2.05
N MET A 516 29.16 10.27 -2.58
CA MET A 516 30.49 10.89 -2.58
C MET A 516 30.49 12.23 -3.35
N ALA A 517 29.84 12.30 -4.51
CA ALA A 517 29.73 13.54 -5.29
C ALA A 517 29.03 14.68 -4.53
N LYS A 518 28.08 14.37 -3.63
CA LYS A 518 27.47 15.35 -2.70
C LYS A 518 28.43 15.72 -1.56
N LEU A 519 29.16 14.75 -1.02
CA LEU A 519 29.99 14.90 0.17
C LEU A 519 31.24 15.77 -0.07
N LEU A 520 31.72 15.90 -1.32
CA LEU A 520 32.68 16.93 -1.72
C LEU A 520 32.21 18.37 -1.41
N ASP A 521 30.88 18.58 -1.31
CA ASP A 521 30.22 19.85 -0.97
C ASP A 521 30.80 21.06 -1.72
N ALA A 522 30.90 20.92 -3.04
CA ALA A 522 31.49 21.90 -3.94
C ALA A 522 32.89 22.40 -3.47
N GLY A 523 33.72 21.49 -2.96
CA GLY A 523 35.10 21.73 -2.53
C GLY A 523 35.24 22.26 -1.11
N ARG A 524 34.15 22.28 -0.31
CA ARG A 524 34.19 22.70 1.11
C ARG A 524 34.69 21.58 2.03
N ASN A 525 34.42 20.31 1.71
CA ASN A 525 35.02 19.18 2.43
C ASN A 525 36.38 18.82 1.82
N LYS A 526 37.46 19.17 2.52
CA LYS A 526 38.84 18.91 2.07
C LYS A 526 39.17 17.42 2.08
N ALA A 527 38.96 16.73 3.20
CA ALA A 527 39.28 15.31 3.35
C ALA A 527 38.57 14.45 2.29
N ALA A 528 37.29 14.69 2.03
CA ALA A 528 36.55 13.99 0.99
C ALA A 528 37.01 14.34 -0.43
N THR A 529 37.49 15.56 -0.68
CA THR A 529 38.06 15.96 -1.97
C THR A 529 39.41 15.30 -2.20
N GLU A 530 40.29 15.30 -1.19
CA GLU A 530 41.62 14.66 -1.22
C GLU A 530 41.50 13.13 -1.37
N PHE A 531 40.58 12.50 -0.64
CA PHE A 531 40.22 11.10 -0.79
C PHE A 531 39.68 10.77 -2.18
N ALA A 532 38.71 11.54 -2.70
CA ALA A 532 38.15 11.32 -4.03
C ALA A 532 39.19 11.46 -5.14
N ILE A 533 40.13 12.40 -5.01
CA ILE A 533 41.28 12.53 -5.91
C ILE A 533 42.15 11.27 -5.84
N SER A 534 42.52 10.82 -4.63
CA SER A 534 43.38 9.65 -4.43
C SER A 534 42.74 8.33 -4.88
N LEU A 535 41.42 8.20 -4.74
CA LEU A 535 40.63 7.07 -5.21
C LEU A 535 40.57 7.03 -6.75
N ILE A 536 40.19 8.14 -7.39
CA ILE A 536 40.14 8.24 -8.85
C ILE A 536 41.54 8.08 -9.47
N GLN A 537 42.60 8.66 -8.86
CA GLN A 537 43.98 8.43 -9.30
C GLN A 537 44.35 6.95 -9.39
N THR A 538 43.92 6.13 -8.43
CA THR A 538 44.27 4.71 -8.39
C THR A 538 43.38 3.87 -9.30
N LEU A 539 42.08 4.18 -9.40
CA LEU A 539 41.20 3.53 -10.37
C LEU A 539 41.54 3.89 -11.83
N VAL A 540 42.13 5.07 -12.10
CA VAL A 540 42.67 5.46 -13.42
C VAL A 540 43.84 4.57 -13.85
N ILE A 541 44.70 4.21 -12.90
CA ILE A 541 45.92 3.44 -13.18
C ILE A 541 45.62 1.93 -13.25
N ASN A 542 44.75 1.44 -12.37
CA ASN A 542 44.50 0.00 -12.21
C ASN A 542 43.28 -0.50 -13.01
N ASP A 543 42.12 0.16 -12.86
CA ASP A 543 40.81 -0.42 -13.22
C ASP A 543 39.90 0.60 -13.91
N SER A 544 40.36 1.11 -15.06
CA SER A 544 39.74 2.21 -15.81
C SER A 544 38.28 1.99 -16.26
N LYS A 545 37.79 0.74 -16.22
CA LYS A 545 36.37 0.39 -16.47
C LYS A 545 35.44 0.98 -15.40
N VAL A 546 35.84 0.86 -14.12
CA VAL A 546 35.04 1.28 -12.94
C VAL A 546 34.71 2.77 -12.97
N ILE A 547 35.57 3.57 -13.60
CA ILE A 547 35.42 5.04 -13.66
C ILE A 547 34.14 5.45 -14.39
N SER A 548 33.68 4.67 -15.37
CA SER A 548 32.41 4.94 -16.06
C SER A 548 31.21 4.96 -15.10
N GLU A 549 31.23 4.10 -14.07
CA GLU A 549 30.21 4.06 -13.02
C GLU A 549 30.37 5.19 -11.98
N LEU A 550 31.57 5.80 -11.87
CA LEU A 550 31.91 6.91 -10.97
C LEU A 550 31.77 8.32 -11.58
N HIS A 551 31.04 8.45 -12.69
CA HIS A 551 30.88 9.71 -13.43
C HIS A 551 30.42 10.92 -12.59
N ASN A 552 29.47 10.81 -11.63
CA ASN A 552 29.05 11.94 -10.77
C ASN A 552 30.23 12.48 -9.93
N LEU A 553 31.09 11.60 -9.41
CA LEU A 553 32.27 11.96 -8.64
C LEU A 553 33.31 12.65 -9.53
N VAL A 554 33.52 12.13 -10.75
CA VAL A 554 34.39 12.77 -11.77
C VAL A 554 33.85 14.14 -12.19
N ASP A 555 32.53 14.31 -12.33
CA ASP A 555 31.89 15.59 -12.64
C ASP A 555 31.88 16.58 -11.46
N ALA A 556 31.80 16.09 -10.23
CA ALA A 556 31.99 16.91 -9.04
C ALA A 556 33.42 17.45 -9.00
N LEU A 557 34.44 16.59 -9.22
CA LEU A 557 35.84 17.00 -9.35
C LEU A 557 36.06 17.95 -10.53
N ALA A 558 35.42 17.72 -11.69
CA ALA A 558 35.49 18.62 -12.85
C ALA A 558 34.98 20.04 -12.53
N LYS A 559 33.91 20.15 -11.74
CA LYS A 559 33.36 21.45 -11.29
C LYS A 559 34.27 22.17 -10.27
N LEU A 560 35.23 21.46 -9.67
CA LEU A 560 36.31 22.07 -8.86
C LEU A 560 37.52 22.44 -9.73
N ALA A 561 37.89 21.57 -10.67
CA ALA A 561 38.95 21.79 -11.66
C ALA A 561 38.67 22.98 -12.60
N ALA A 562 37.40 23.36 -12.77
CA ALA A 562 36.99 24.52 -13.56
C ALA A 562 37.01 25.86 -12.81
N ARG A 563 37.49 25.91 -11.55
CA ARG A 563 37.53 27.15 -10.75
C ARG A 563 38.86 27.89 -10.91
N PRO A 564 38.86 29.25 -10.90
CA PRO A 564 40.09 30.02 -10.82
C PRO A 564 40.93 29.61 -9.60
N GLY A 565 42.18 29.17 -9.85
CA GLY A 565 43.12 28.75 -8.81
C GLY A 565 43.12 27.25 -8.44
N SER A 566 42.44 26.39 -9.18
CA SER A 566 42.58 24.92 -9.02
C SER A 566 43.95 24.41 -9.52
N PRO A 567 44.54 23.36 -8.91
CA PRO A 567 45.77 22.75 -9.43
C PRO A 567 45.62 22.13 -10.83
N GLU A 568 46.61 22.33 -11.70
CA GLU A 568 46.66 21.75 -13.06
C GLU A 568 46.59 20.21 -13.03
N SER A 569 47.19 19.58 -12.01
CA SER A 569 47.13 18.12 -11.80
C SER A 569 45.71 17.59 -11.56
N LEU A 570 44.79 18.42 -11.06
CA LEU A 570 43.37 18.05 -10.92
C LEU A 570 42.63 18.16 -12.26
N GLN A 571 42.99 19.13 -13.10
CA GLN A 571 42.45 19.26 -14.46
C GLN A 571 42.89 18.07 -15.32
N GLN A 572 44.19 17.74 -15.28
CA GLN A 572 44.76 16.58 -15.98
C GLN A 572 44.13 15.25 -15.51
N LEU A 573 43.91 15.08 -14.19
CA LEU A 573 43.19 13.91 -13.65
C LEU A 573 41.79 13.77 -14.26
N VAL A 574 41.02 14.86 -14.26
CA VAL A 574 39.63 14.87 -14.75
C VAL A 574 39.57 14.57 -16.24
N GLU A 575 40.52 15.07 -17.03
CA GLU A 575 40.60 14.78 -18.46
C GLU A 575 40.88 13.30 -18.74
N ILE A 576 41.87 12.71 -18.04
CA ILE A 576 42.19 11.27 -18.16
C ILE A 576 41.01 10.40 -17.67
N ALA A 577 40.37 10.77 -16.55
CA ALA A 577 39.22 10.04 -16.01
C ALA A 577 37.97 10.12 -16.90
N LYS A 578 37.83 11.18 -17.72
CA LYS A 578 36.74 11.30 -18.70
C LYS A 578 37.01 10.53 -19.99
N ASN A 579 38.27 10.43 -20.41
CA ASN A 579 38.69 9.74 -21.64
C ASN A 579 39.72 8.61 -21.38
N PRO A 580 39.39 7.56 -20.59
CA PRO A 580 40.33 6.49 -20.26
C PRO A 580 40.83 5.69 -21.48
N ALA A 581 40.14 5.77 -22.62
CA ALA A 581 40.51 5.08 -23.85
C ALA A 581 41.65 5.77 -24.65
N SER A 582 41.96 7.05 -24.42
CA SER A 582 43.01 7.76 -25.18
C SER A 582 44.43 7.56 -24.62
N THR A 583 44.57 7.15 -23.36
CA THR A 583 45.87 7.09 -22.66
C THR A 583 46.69 5.82 -22.96
N THR A 584 46.06 4.72 -23.36
CA THR A 584 46.75 3.43 -23.61
C THR A 584 47.60 3.39 -24.88
N SER A 585 47.52 4.40 -25.75
CA SER A 585 48.43 4.54 -26.92
C SER A 585 49.66 5.41 -26.65
N ALA A 586 49.82 5.98 -25.46
CA ALA A 586 50.91 6.93 -25.15
C ALA A 586 52.18 6.31 -24.54
N LEU A 587 52.20 5.01 -24.23
CA LEU A 587 53.29 4.33 -23.51
C LEU A 587 53.86 3.14 -24.29
N SER A 588 54.45 3.39 -25.46
CA SER A 588 55.26 2.43 -26.21
C SER A 588 56.22 3.12 -27.19
N PRO A 589 57.54 3.20 -26.89
CA PRO A 589 58.52 3.78 -27.80
C PRO A 589 59.10 2.71 -28.76
N GLY A 590 58.57 2.60 -30.00
CA GLY A 590 59.11 1.63 -30.97
C GLY A 590 58.62 1.73 -32.42
N ALA A 591 59.57 1.96 -33.34
CA ALA A 591 59.61 1.54 -34.74
C ALA A 591 58.40 1.78 -35.70
N VAL A 592 58.50 2.88 -36.47
CA VAL A 592 58.48 2.92 -37.95
C VAL A 592 57.71 1.79 -38.70
N GLY A 593 56.62 2.13 -39.39
CA GLY A 593 55.92 1.25 -40.35
C GLY A 593 55.05 2.02 -41.36
N LYS A 594 55.12 1.65 -42.65
CA LYS A 594 54.47 2.32 -43.82
C LYS A 594 53.11 1.70 -44.19
N GLU A 595 52.32 2.48 -44.97
CA GLU A 595 51.40 2.04 -46.04
C GLU A 595 50.16 1.17 -45.67
N ASP A 596 49.12 0.99 -46.50
CA ASP A 596 48.40 1.88 -47.43
C ASP A 596 47.08 1.20 -47.92
N ASN A 597 46.12 2.00 -48.43
CA ASN A 597 45.08 1.70 -49.44
C ASN A 597 43.99 0.57 -49.31
N MET A 598 42.76 1.00 -49.64
CA MET A 598 41.72 0.34 -50.49
C MET A 598 40.81 -0.86 -50.08
N ARG A 599 39.53 -0.50 -49.84
CA ARG A 599 38.29 -0.90 -50.59
C ARG A 599 37.81 -2.38 -50.73
N SER A 600 36.49 -2.55 -50.45
CA SER A 600 35.49 -3.44 -51.11
C SER A 600 35.53 -4.97 -50.83
N ALA A 601 34.51 -5.80 -51.16
CA ALA A 601 33.03 -5.67 -51.05
C ALA A 601 32.30 -7.04 -51.35
N ARG A 602 31.09 -7.22 -50.77
CA ARG A 602 29.88 -7.89 -51.36
C ARG A 602 29.73 -9.45 -51.45
N ASP A 603 28.57 -9.91 -50.91
CA ASP A 603 27.51 -10.78 -51.53
C ASP A 603 27.37 -12.31 -51.26
N LYS A 604 26.09 -12.79 -51.36
CA LYS A 604 25.51 -14.19 -51.33
C LYS A 604 25.40 -14.90 -49.95
N LYS A 605 24.30 -15.56 -49.47
CA LYS A 605 22.98 -16.10 -49.96
C LYS A 605 23.06 -17.48 -50.68
N ALA A 606 22.25 -18.55 -50.50
CA ALA A 606 20.96 -18.90 -49.81
C ALA A 606 20.98 -20.41 -49.34
N THR A 607 19.95 -21.26 -49.01
CA THR A 607 18.45 -21.30 -49.08
C THR A 607 17.84 -22.50 -48.26
N GLY A 608 16.58 -22.42 -47.76
CA GLY A 608 15.61 -23.56 -47.57
C GLY A 608 15.67 -24.44 -46.29
N LEU A 609 14.63 -25.20 -45.86
CA LEU A 609 13.22 -25.38 -46.28
C LEU A 609 12.30 -25.99 -45.16
N THR A 610 11.04 -25.51 -45.08
CA THR A 610 9.70 -26.05 -44.62
C THR A 610 9.50 -27.47 -44.00
N GLY A 611 8.44 -27.75 -43.21
CA GLY A 611 7.27 -26.94 -42.75
C GLY A 611 6.04 -27.76 -42.21
N ALA A 612 4.88 -27.09 -42.04
CA ALA A 612 3.55 -27.58 -41.55
C ALA A 612 3.42 -27.94 -40.04
N SER A 613 2.26 -27.80 -39.35
CA SER A 613 0.90 -27.34 -39.76
C SER A 613 0.29 -26.33 -38.75
N ARG A 614 -0.92 -25.81 -39.02
CA ARG A 614 -1.60 -24.68 -38.35
C ARG A 614 -3.12 -24.95 -38.26
N GLU A 615 -3.81 -24.43 -37.24
CA GLU A 615 -5.21 -23.87 -37.24
C GLU A 615 -5.72 -23.66 -35.79
N ASP A 616 -6.61 -22.72 -35.47
CA ASP A 616 -6.66 -21.30 -35.90
C ASP A 616 -7.51 -20.45 -34.94
N TYR A 617 -7.14 -19.19 -34.74
CA TYR A 617 -8.05 -18.13 -34.25
C TYR A 617 -7.45 -16.74 -34.53
N SER A 618 -7.33 -16.38 -35.82
CA SER A 618 -6.84 -15.06 -36.25
C SER A 618 -7.92 -14.33 -37.05
N ALA A 619 -8.72 -13.51 -36.36
CA ALA A 619 -9.61 -12.55 -37.02
C ALA A 619 -8.77 -11.38 -37.56
N VAL A 620 -8.84 -11.15 -38.86
CA VAL A 620 -8.00 -10.15 -39.56
C VAL A 620 -8.64 -8.76 -39.48
N GLU A 621 -8.11 -7.87 -38.65
CA GLU A 621 -8.20 -6.42 -38.92
C GLU A 621 -7.14 -6.05 -39.98
N LEU A 622 -7.50 -5.17 -40.92
CA LEU A 622 -6.74 -4.93 -42.14
C LEU A 622 -5.47 -4.08 -41.91
N MET A 623 -4.53 -4.16 -42.86
CA MET A 623 -3.38 -3.25 -42.94
C MET A 623 -3.84 -1.82 -43.19
N ASP A 624 -3.98 -1.04 -42.12
CA ASP A 624 -4.41 0.35 -42.15
C ASP A 624 -3.26 1.31 -42.52
N THR A 625 -2.79 1.19 -43.77
CA THR A 625 -1.75 2.03 -44.35
C THR A 625 -2.24 3.46 -44.56
N ASP A 626 -1.52 4.44 -44.00
CA ASP A 626 -1.88 5.85 -44.13
C ASP A 626 -1.76 6.34 -45.59
N PRO A 627 -2.54 7.37 -46.00
CA PRO A 627 -2.37 8.01 -47.30
C PRO A 627 -0.96 8.56 -47.51
N ALA A 628 -0.45 8.51 -48.74
CA ALA A 628 0.89 9.01 -49.07
C ALA A 628 1.04 10.50 -48.71
N GLY A 629 2.09 10.84 -47.96
CA GLY A 629 2.35 12.19 -47.45
C GLY A 629 1.58 12.57 -46.17
N PHE A 630 0.69 11.71 -45.65
CA PHE A 630 -0.06 11.98 -44.42
C PHE A 630 0.86 12.03 -43.18
N HIS A 631 1.89 11.18 -43.14
CA HIS A 631 2.87 11.17 -42.06
C HIS A 631 3.63 12.51 -41.94
N GLU A 632 4.09 13.05 -43.08
CA GLU A 632 4.76 14.35 -43.15
C GLU A 632 3.79 15.48 -42.81
N GLN A 633 2.55 15.41 -43.30
CA GLN A 633 1.50 16.39 -43.00
C GLN A 633 1.18 16.47 -41.50
N VAL A 634 1.04 15.34 -40.81
CA VAL A 634 0.79 15.29 -39.36
C VAL A 634 2.02 15.76 -38.58
N SER A 635 3.23 15.42 -39.04
CA SER A 635 4.48 15.88 -38.43
C SER A 635 4.62 17.41 -38.48
N VAL A 636 4.33 18.02 -39.64
CA VAL A 636 4.34 19.49 -39.80
C VAL A 636 3.27 20.14 -38.92
N LEU A 637 2.04 19.62 -38.92
CA LEU A 637 0.97 20.12 -38.05
C LEU A 637 1.36 20.06 -36.56
N PHE A 638 1.95 18.97 -36.10
CA PHE A 638 2.38 18.84 -34.71
C PHE A 638 3.53 19.81 -34.35
N ALA A 639 4.42 20.10 -35.29
CA ALA A 639 5.44 21.15 -35.13
C ALA A 639 4.83 22.56 -35.09
N GLU A 640 3.81 22.87 -35.90
CA GLU A 640 3.06 24.13 -35.81
C GLU A 640 2.39 24.26 -34.41
N TRP A 641 1.79 23.18 -33.89
CA TRP A 641 1.18 23.16 -32.56
C TRP A 641 2.20 23.35 -31.43
N TYR A 642 3.39 22.74 -31.55
CA TYR A 642 4.50 22.94 -30.62
C TYR A 642 4.87 24.43 -30.52
N GLN A 643 5.06 25.11 -31.67
CA GLN A 643 5.40 26.53 -31.70
C GLN A 643 4.31 27.42 -31.04
N ILE A 644 3.03 27.06 -31.18
CA ILE A 644 1.92 27.74 -30.49
C ILE A 644 1.99 27.55 -28.96
N CYS A 645 2.42 26.38 -28.50
CA CYS A 645 2.52 26.06 -27.07
C CYS A 645 3.74 26.67 -26.34
N GLU A 646 4.82 27.00 -27.07
CA GLU A 646 6.03 27.62 -26.52
C GLU A 646 5.89 29.12 -26.25
N LEU A 647 4.91 29.78 -26.87
CA LEU A 647 4.71 31.22 -26.72
C LEU A 647 4.31 31.55 -25.26
N PRO A 648 5.03 32.47 -24.58
CA PRO A 648 4.80 32.74 -23.16
C PRO A 648 3.48 33.50 -22.95
N GLY A 649 2.48 32.77 -22.46
CA GLY A 649 1.15 33.28 -22.13
C GLY A 649 0.06 32.40 -22.75
N ALA A 650 -0.95 32.01 -21.97
CA ALA A 650 -2.02 31.10 -22.39
C ALA A 650 -2.93 31.76 -23.45
N ASN A 651 -2.51 31.74 -24.71
CA ASN A 651 -3.19 32.39 -25.81
C ASN A 651 -4.33 31.51 -26.34
N ASP A 652 -5.40 31.38 -25.54
CA ASP A 652 -6.62 30.63 -25.87
C ASP A 652 -7.16 30.98 -27.28
N SER A 653 -6.99 32.23 -27.73
CA SER A 653 -7.36 32.66 -29.08
C SER A 653 -6.57 31.98 -30.20
N ALA A 654 -5.29 31.66 -29.96
CA ALA A 654 -4.43 30.94 -30.89
C ALA A 654 -4.77 29.44 -30.89
N CYS A 655 -5.00 28.87 -29.70
CA CYS A 655 -5.48 27.49 -29.55
C CYS A 655 -6.80 27.26 -30.29
N ALA A 656 -7.79 28.15 -30.10
CA ALA A 656 -9.08 28.08 -30.78
C ALA A 656 -8.93 28.20 -32.32
N ARG A 657 -8.10 29.14 -32.81
CA ARG A 657 -7.81 29.28 -34.25
C ARG A 657 -7.14 28.05 -34.85
N TYR A 658 -6.24 27.40 -34.12
CA TYR A 658 -5.57 26.19 -34.57
C TYR A 658 -6.50 24.96 -34.57
N VAL A 659 -7.35 24.80 -33.56
CA VAL A 659 -8.40 23.76 -33.53
C VAL A 659 -9.37 23.94 -34.70
N LEU A 660 -9.78 25.18 -35.01
CA LEU A 660 -10.59 25.50 -36.19
C LEU A 660 -9.87 25.10 -37.50
N HIS A 661 -8.56 25.33 -37.60
CA HIS A 661 -7.76 24.94 -38.76
C HIS A 661 -7.70 23.41 -38.96
N LEU A 662 -7.51 22.63 -37.88
CA LEU A 662 -7.59 21.16 -37.92
C LEU A 662 -9.00 20.67 -38.31
N GLN A 663 -10.05 21.33 -37.81
CA GLN A 663 -11.44 21.01 -38.19
C GLN A 663 -11.72 21.32 -39.67
N GLN A 664 -11.20 22.44 -40.20
CA GLN A 664 -11.29 22.79 -41.63
C GLN A 664 -10.54 21.80 -42.53
N ARG A 665 -9.40 21.26 -42.09
CA ARG A 665 -8.70 20.14 -42.76
C ARG A 665 -9.43 18.79 -42.64
N GLY A 666 -10.52 18.73 -41.86
CA GLY A 666 -11.33 17.52 -41.67
C GLY A 666 -10.76 16.51 -40.68
N LEU A 667 -9.65 16.82 -39.99
CA LEU A 667 -8.91 15.89 -39.12
C LEU A 667 -9.60 15.62 -37.77
N LEU A 668 -10.70 16.32 -37.48
CA LEU A 668 -11.44 16.27 -36.20
C LEU A 668 -12.91 15.84 -36.36
N LYS A 669 -13.23 15.10 -37.43
CA LYS A 669 -14.59 14.59 -37.71
C LYS A 669 -14.99 13.38 -36.85
N GLY A 670 -14.01 12.67 -36.27
CA GLY A 670 -14.22 11.38 -35.63
C GLY A 670 -14.46 10.23 -36.62
N ASP A 671 -13.95 10.35 -37.83
CA ASP A 671 -13.84 9.28 -38.83
C ASP A 671 -12.46 8.59 -38.73
N GLU A 672 -12.18 7.60 -39.59
CA GLU A 672 -10.89 6.91 -39.65
C GLU A 672 -9.70 7.88 -39.84
N ILE A 673 -9.91 9.02 -40.49
CA ILE A 673 -8.85 10.03 -40.71
C ILE A 673 -8.50 10.69 -39.37
N SER A 674 -9.48 10.92 -38.51
CA SER A 674 -9.26 11.38 -37.14
C SER A 674 -8.51 10.32 -36.31
N ASP A 675 -8.87 9.05 -36.44
CA ASP A 675 -8.20 7.98 -35.70
C ASP A 675 -6.74 7.79 -36.15
N ARG A 676 -6.46 7.82 -37.47
CA ARG A 676 -5.11 7.84 -38.03
C ARG A 676 -4.31 9.07 -37.60
N PHE A 677 -4.94 10.25 -37.52
CA PHE A 677 -4.33 11.49 -37.02
C PHE A 677 -3.87 11.36 -35.55
N PHE A 678 -4.76 10.93 -34.65
CA PHE A 678 -4.41 10.74 -33.24
C PHE A 678 -3.38 9.62 -33.02
N ARG A 679 -3.47 8.54 -33.80
CA ARG A 679 -2.45 7.47 -33.84
C ARG A 679 -1.07 8.03 -34.18
N ARG A 680 -0.96 8.81 -35.27
CA ARG A 680 0.34 9.35 -35.72
C ARG A 680 0.93 10.38 -34.76
N ILE A 681 0.13 11.22 -34.11
CA ILE A 681 0.66 12.12 -33.06
C ILE A 681 1.12 11.33 -31.83
N MET A 682 0.41 10.26 -31.44
CA MET A 682 0.85 9.37 -30.37
C MET A 682 2.19 8.69 -30.72
N GLU A 683 2.32 8.14 -31.92
CA GLU A 683 3.56 7.52 -32.42
C GLU A 683 4.73 8.51 -32.39
N LEU A 684 4.56 9.73 -32.92
CA LEU A 684 5.59 10.78 -32.88
C LEU A 684 5.96 11.16 -31.44
N SER A 685 4.98 11.30 -30.55
CA SER A 685 5.20 11.74 -29.17
C SER A 685 5.89 10.68 -28.30
N VAL A 686 5.50 9.41 -28.47
CA VAL A 686 6.15 8.26 -27.83
C VAL A 686 7.54 8.03 -28.41
N SER A 687 7.68 8.10 -29.74
CA SER A 687 8.97 7.98 -30.42
C SER A 687 9.96 9.04 -29.95
N HIS A 688 9.56 10.32 -29.88
CA HIS A 688 10.40 11.39 -29.32
C HIS A 688 10.75 11.17 -27.84
N CYS A 689 9.78 10.73 -27.03
CA CYS A 689 10.00 10.47 -25.61
C CYS A 689 11.06 9.36 -25.42
N LEU A 690 10.96 8.26 -26.17
CA LEU A 690 11.91 7.14 -26.10
C LEU A 690 13.21 7.40 -26.88
N SER A 691 13.21 8.21 -27.93
CA SER A 691 14.44 8.59 -28.64
C SER A 691 15.31 9.52 -27.80
N SER A 692 14.75 10.24 -26.82
CA SER A 692 15.56 10.95 -25.82
C SER A 692 16.37 10.00 -24.90
N GLU A 693 16.02 8.71 -24.84
CA GLU A 693 16.78 7.65 -24.17
C GLU A 693 17.90 7.11 -25.08
N VAL A 694 17.69 7.09 -26.41
CA VAL A 694 18.57 6.45 -27.42
C VAL A 694 19.53 7.42 -28.12
N MET A 695 19.15 8.69 -28.31
CA MET A 695 20.01 9.69 -28.97
C MET A 695 21.28 10.00 -28.16
N SER A 696 21.30 9.68 -26.86
CA SER A 696 22.50 9.76 -26.01
C SER A 696 23.28 8.45 -25.90
N SER A 697 22.72 7.29 -26.28
CA SER A 697 23.47 6.02 -26.29
C SER A 697 24.44 5.90 -27.48
N GLY A 698 24.46 6.88 -28.38
CA GLY A 698 25.48 7.05 -29.42
C GLY A 698 26.80 7.67 -28.92
N SER A 699 26.82 8.21 -27.69
CA SER A 699 28.02 8.69 -27.01
C SER A 699 28.38 7.76 -25.85
N SER A 700 29.62 7.29 -25.79
CA SER A 700 30.03 6.12 -25.00
C SER A 700 30.21 6.37 -23.50
N GLN A 701 29.11 6.48 -22.75
CA GLN A 701 29.05 6.16 -21.32
C GLN A 701 27.72 5.47 -20.97
N PRO A 702 27.73 4.29 -20.32
CA PRO A 702 26.57 3.80 -19.59
C PRO A 702 26.42 4.56 -18.26
N HIS A 703 25.22 4.52 -17.67
CA HIS A 703 24.93 4.98 -16.29
C HIS A 703 24.93 6.48 -15.97
N GLN A 704 24.43 7.36 -16.85
CA GLN A 704 23.49 8.37 -16.32
C GLN A 704 22.29 8.55 -17.25
N GLY A 705 21.24 7.78 -16.99
CA GLY A 705 19.97 7.88 -17.71
C GLY A 705 19.33 9.24 -17.47
N GLN A 706 19.41 10.13 -18.46
CA GLN A 706 18.75 11.43 -18.39
C GLN A 706 17.24 11.26 -18.29
N PRO A 707 16.52 12.19 -17.62
CA PRO A 707 15.07 12.10 -17.51
C PRO A 707 14.42 12.17 -18.90
N LEU A 708 13.59 11.17 -19.20
CA LEU A 708 12.82 11.08 -20.44
C LEU A 708 12.14 12.41 -20.77
N SER A 709 12.30 12.88 -22.01
CA SER A 709 11.69 14.13 -22.46
C SER A 709 10.19 13.94 -22.72
N PHE A 710 9.40 14.14 -21.67
CA PHE A 710 7.93 14.12 -21.72
C PHE A 710 7.32 15.30 -22.50
N LEU A 711 8.13 16.24 -23.01
CA LEU A 711 7.66 17.46 -23.67
C LEU A 711 6.67 17.18 -24.81
N ALA A 712 6.98 16.23 -25.70
CA ALA A 712 6.05 15.86 -26.78
C ALA A 712 4.72 15.27 -26.27
N ILE A 713 4.77 14.46 -25.19
CA ILE A 713 3.57 13.89 -24.54
C ILE A 713 2.71 14.99 -23.90
N ASP A 714 3.34 15.98 -23.27
CA ASP A 714 2.65 17.11 -22.65
C ASP A 714 2.01 18.03 -23.71
N ILE A 715 2.71 18.27 -24.83
CA ILE A 715 2.22 19.03 -25.99
C ILE A 715 1.05 18.32 -26.68
N TYR A 716 1.10 16.99 -26.81
CA TYR A 716 -0.02 16.19 -27.30
C TYR A 716 -1.22 16.21 -26.33
N SER A 717 -0.98 16.14 -25.02
CA SER A 717 -2.05 16.26 -24.03
C SER A 717 -2.79 17.60 -24.14
N LYS A 718 -2.04 18.71 -24.24
CA LYS A 718 -2.56 20.06 -24.51
C LYS A 718 -3.34 20.14 -25.81
N LEU A 719 -2.95 19.41 -26.86
CA LEU A 719 -3.70 19.36 -28.13
C LEU A 719 -5.09 18.77 -27.92
N VAL A 720 -5.17 17.58 -27.30
CA VAL A 720 -6.44 16.88 -27.04
C VAL A 720 -7.35 17.70 -26.11
N PHE A 721 -6.79 18.30 -25.05
CA PHE A 721 -7.52 19.23 -24.19
C PHE A 721 -8.06 20.43 -24.99
N SER A 722 -7.24 21.05 -25.84
CA SER A 722 -7.65 22.20 -26.66
C SER A 722 -8.73 21.84 -27.67
N VAL A 723 -8.61 20.66 -28.32
CA VAL A 723 -9.63 20.12 -29.24
C VAL A 723 -10.97 19.92 -28.52
N LEU A 724 -10.97 19.42 -27.29
CA LEU A 724 -12.20 19.23 -26.51
C LEU A 724 -12.74 20.54 -25.89
N LYS A 725 -11.86 21.50 -25.57
CA LYS A 725 -12.24 22.84 -25.07
C LYS A 725 -12.88 23.70 -26.18
N PHE A 726 -12.31 23.70 -27.39
CA PHE A 726 -12.66 24.59 -28.49
C PHE A 726 -13.40 23.94 -29.67
N GLY A 727 -13.51 22.62 -29.72
CA GLY A 727 -14.24 21.91 -30.78
C GLY A 727 -15.71 22.33 -30.86
N ALA A 728 -16.14 22.65 -32.08
CA ALA A 728 -17.52 22.92 -32.53
C ALA A 728 -18.53 23.39 -31.45
N VAL A 729 -18.67 24.70 -31.31
CA VAL A 729 -19.60 25.36 -30.36
C VAL A 729 -21.06 24.92 -30.53
N ASP A 730 -21.47 24.54 -31.75
CA ASP A 730 -22.88 24.34 -32.12
C ASP A 730 -23.47 22.95 -31.80
N GLN A 731 -22.70 22.00 -31.23
CA GLN A 731 -23.15 20.60 -31.05
C GLN A 731 -23.82 20.25 -29.70
N GLY A 732 -24.06 21.23 -28.83
CA GLY A 732 -24.77 21.02 -27.56
C GLY A 732 -24.16 19.89 -26.70
N PRO A 733 -24.93 18.88 -26.25
CA PRO A 733 -24.43 17.82 -25.37
C PRO A 733 -23.39 16.89 -26.03
N ASN A 734 -23.21 16.93 -27.36
CA ASN A 734 -22.26 16.06 -28.07
C ASN A 734 -20.81 16.55 -28.04
N LYS A 735 -20.49 17.65 -27.33
CA LYS A 735 -19.14 18.26 -27.29
C LYS A 735 -18.01 17.30 -26.86
N LEU A 736 -18.30 16.27 -26.06
CA LEU A 736 -17.33 15.26 -25.63
C LEU A 736 -17.25 14.01 -26.53
N SER A 737 -18.00 13.95 -27.64
CA SER A 737 -18.12 12.76 -28.51
C SER A 737 -16.80 12.26 -29.13
N LEU A 738 -15.79 13.12 -29.26
CA LEU A 738 -14.47 12.75 -29.77
C LEU A 738 -13.56 12.12 -28.69
N LEU A 739 -13.78 12.40 -27.40
CA LEU A 739 -12.93 11.88 -26.31
C LEU A 739 -12.90 10.34 -26.26
N PRO A 740 -14.03 9.61 -26.33
CA PRO A 740 -14.01 8.15 -26.40
C PRO A 740 -13.20 7.59 -27.58
N LYS A 741 -13.11 8.32 -28.71
CA LYS A 741 -12.35 7.88 -29.89
C LYS A 741 -10.84 8.06 -29.68
N VAL A 742 -10.41 9.23 -29.22
CA VAL A 742 -9.00 9.48 -28.81
C VAL A 742 -8.54 8.45 -27.77
N LEU A 743 -9.40 8.13 -26.81
CA LEU A 743 -9.14 7.10 -25.80
C LEU A 743 -9.10 5.69 -26.40
N ALA A 744 -10.00 5.32 -27.32
CA ALA A 744 -9.99 4.02 -27.98
C ALA A 744 -8.73 3.81 -28.85
N VAL A 745 -8.31 4.84 -29.60
CA VAL A 745 -7.05 4.85 -30.36
C VAL A 745 -5.86 4.68 -29.41
N THR A 746 -5.85 5.38 -28.28
CA THR A 746 -4.82 5.25 -27.23
C THR A 746 -4.76 3.84 -26.65
N VAL A 747 -5.92 3.24 -26.37
CA VAL A 747 -6.02 1.86 -25.86
C VAL A 747 -5.49 0.84 -26.88
N LYS A 748 -5.94 0.91 -28.15
CA LYS A 748 -5.44 0.04 -29.23
C LYS A 748 -3.92 0.21 -29.40
N PHE A 749 -3.41 1.44 -29.32
CA PHE A 749 -1.97 1.72 -29.45
C PHE A 749 -1.15 1.13 -28.29
N ILE A 750 -1.58 1.30 -27.04
CA ILE A 750 -0.89 0.75 -25.87
C ILE A 750 -0.86 -0.79 -25.91
N GLN A 751 -1.97 -1.42 -26.29
CA GLN A 751 -2.05 -2.87 -26.44
C GLN A 751 -1.07 -3.37 -27.51
N LYS A 752 -1.07 -2.73 -28.69
CA LYS A 752 -0.15 -3.05 -29.78
C LYS A 752 1.32 -2.84 -29.39
N ASP A 753 1.67 -1.70 -28.80
CA ASP A 753 3.05 -1.38 -28.41
C ASP A 753 3.58 -2.36 -27.35
N ALA A 754 2.73 -2.82 -26.44
CA ALA A 754 3.08 -3.85 -25.46
C ALA A 754 3.25 -5.24 -26.09
N GLU A 755 2.41 -5.61 -27.07
CA GLU A 755 2.52 -6.87 -27.80
C GLU A 755 3.77 -6.93 -28.70
N GLU A 756 4.11 -5.82 -29.36
CA GLU A 756 5.28 -5.69 -30.24
C GLU A 756 6.60 -5.61 -29.43
N LYS A 757 6.67 -4.79 -28.37
CA LYS A 757 7.91 -4.57 -27.60
C LYS A 757 8.14 -5.56 -26.45
N ARG A 758 7.08 -6.14 -25.90
CA ARG A 758 7.09 -7.13 -24.80
C ARG A 758 7.93 -6.68 -23.60
N SER A 759 9.13 -7.24 -23.42
CA SER A 759 10.05 -6.88 -22.33
C SER A 759 10.67 -5.48 -22.44
N SER A 760 10.62 -4.87 -23.62
CA SER A 760 11.08 -3.48 -23.86
C SER A 760 9.94 -2.44 -23.86
N PHE A 761 8.72 -2.84 -23.47
CA PHE A 761 7.60 -1.92 -23.31
C PHE A 761 7.84 -0.95 -22.15
N ASN A 762 7.79 0.35 -22.42
CA ASN A 762 8.00 1.40 -21.42
C ASN A 762 6.66 2.08 -21.09
N PRO A 763 6.08 1.89 -19.87
CA PRO A 763 4.77 2.41 -19.53
C PRO A 763 4.74 3.93 -19.28
N ARG A 764 5.90 4.58 -19.13
CA ARG A 764 6.00 5.98 -18.65
C ARG A 764 5.35 7.03 -19.57
N PRO A 765 5.47 6.98 -20.91
CA PRO A 765 4.84 7.97 -21.79
C PRO A 765 3.31 7.93 -21.69
N TYR A 766 2.74 6.72 -21.64
CA TYR A 766 1.30 6.50 -21.52
C TYR A 766 0.76 6.91 -20.16
N PHE A 767 1.50 6.60 -19.08
CA PHE A 767 1.19 7.07 -17.73
C PHE A 767 1.12 8.60 -17.68
N ARG A 768 2.15 9.29 -18.17
CA ARG A 768 2.20 10.76 -18.22
C ARG A 768 1.02 11.35 -18.98
N LEU A 769 0.69 10.77 -20.14
CA LEU A 769 -0.43 11.21 -20.96
C LEU A 769 -1.78 11.12 -20.22
N PHE A 770 -2.07 9.97 -19.59
CA PHE A 770 -3.29 9.79 -18.80
C PHE A 770 -3.32 10.66 -17.54
N VAL A 771 -2.18 10.88 -16.85
CA VAL A 771 -2.11 11.79 -15.69
C VAL A 771 -2.42 13.24 -16.11
N ASN A 772 -1.85 13.71 -17.22
CA ASN A 772 -2.15 15.04 -17.75
C ASN A 772 -3.64 15.16 -18.11
N TRP A 773 -4.21 14.21 -18.86
CA TRP A 773 -5.65 14.19 -19.16
C TRP A 773 -6.54 14.13 -17.90
N LEU A 774 -6.13 13.41 -16.85
CA LEU A 774 -6.85 13.36 -15.57
C LEU A 774 -6.84 14.70 -14.82
N LEU A 775 -5.83 15.54 -15.02
CA LEU A 775 -5.75 16.88 -14.45
C LEU A 775 -6.54 17.86 -15.33
N ASP A 776 -6.23 17.90 -16.63
CA ASP A 776 -6.74 18.86 -17.60
C ASP A 776 -8.24 18.65 -17.88
N LEU A 777 -8.67 17.45 -18.28
CA LEU A 777 -10.07 17.20 -18.65
C LEU A 777 -11.01 17.32 -17.45
N CYS A 778 -10.54 16.95 -16.26
CA CYS A 778 -11.31 17.11 -15.02
C CYS A 778 -11.20 18.52 -14.40
N SER A 779 -10.68 19.50 -15.16
CA SER A 779 -10.68 20.94 -14.86
C SER A 779 -11.55 21.77 -15.82
N LEU A 780 -12.12 21.15 -16.86
CA LEU A 780 -13.12 21.77 -17.73
C LEU A 780 -14.29 22.27 -16.87
N GLU A 781 -14.73 23.52 -17.11
CA GLU A 781 -15.71 24.18 -16.25
C GLU A 781 -17.01 23.36 -16.12
N PRO A 782 -17.63 23.32 -14.93
CA PRO A 782 -18.84 22.55 -14.66
C PRO A 782 -20.09 23.25 -15.24
N VAL A 783 -20.12 23.42 -16.56
CA VAL A 783 -21.30 23.93 -17.28
C VAL A 783 -22.49 22.96 -17.13
N PHE A 784 -22.20 21.66 -16.98
CA PHE A 784 -23.16 20.63 -16.57
C PHE A 784 -22.45 19.52 -15.76
N ASP A 785 -23.01 19.09 -14.62
CA ASP A 785 -22.47 18.00 -13.78
C ASP A 785 -22.33 16.66 -14.53
N GLY A 786 -23.13 16.45 -15.58
CA GLY A 786 -23.04 15.27 -16.45
C GLY A 786 -21.72 15.17 -17.22
N ALA A 787 -21.10 16.31 -17.60
CA ALA A 787 -19.92 16.31 -18.47
C ALA A 787 -18.68 15.71 -17.79
N ASN A 788 -18.40 16.12 -16.55
CA ASN A 788 -17.30 15.55 -15.76
C ASN A 788 -17.47 14.04 -15.51
N PHE A 789 -18.71 13.57 -15.35
CA PHE A 789 -19.00 12.14 -15.20
C PHE A 789 -18.82 11.35 -16.51
N GLN A 790 -19.13 11.94 -17.66
CA GLN A 790 -18.82 11.34 -18.97
C GLN A 790 -17.30 11.17 -19.17
N VAL A 791 -16.49 12.18 -18.80
CA VAL A 791 -15.01 12.08 -18.83
C VAL A 791 -14.53 10.93 -17.93
N LEU A 792 -14.98 10.88 -16.66
CA LEU A 792 -14.55 9.86 -15.70
C LEU A 792 -14.97 8.44 -16.11
N THR A 793 -16.16 8.25 -16.66
CA THR A 793 -16.64 6.94 -17.12
C THR A 793 -15.96 6.49 -18.43
N ALA A 794 -15.63 7.42 -19.33
CA ALA A 794 -14.81 7.12 -20.51
C ALA A 794 -13.39 6.65 -20.12
N LEU A 795 -12.75 7.35 -19.17
CA LEU A 795 -11.46 6.95 -18.62
C LEU A 795 -11.53 5.60 -17.87
N ALA A 796 -12.58 5.35 -17.08
CA ALA A 796 -12.77 4.06 -16.41
C ALA A 796 -12.97 2.88 -17.40
N ASN A 797 -13.62 3.11 -18.54
CA ASN A 797 -13.70 2.14 -19.63
C ASN A 797 -12.34 1.91 -20.30
N SER A 798 -11.54 2.98 -20.46
CA SER A 798 -10.19 2.90 -21.02
C SER A 798 -9.26 2.08 -20.12
N PHE A 799 -9.26 2.35 -18.81
CA PHE A 799 -8.45 1.62 -17.83
C PHE A 799 -8.86 0.14 -17.76
N HIS A 800 -10.16 -0.19 -17.82
CA HIS A 800 -10.63 -1.58 -17.92
C HIS A 800 -10.15 -2.27 -19.21
N ALA A 801 -9.96 -1.53 -20.30
CA ALA A 801 -9.45 -2.06 -21.56
C ALA A 801 -7.92 -2.28 -21.58
N VAL A 802 -7.13 -1.45 -20.87
CA VAL A 802 -5.69 -1.67 -20.62
C VAL A 802 -5.39 -2.30 -19.25
N GLN A 803 -6.31 -3.12 -18.74
CA GLN A 803 -6.17 -3.77 -17.43
C GLN A 803 -4.94 -4.69 -17.34
N PRO A 804 -4.43 -4.98 -16.12
CA PRO A 804 -3.19 -5.76 -15.95
C PRO A 804 -3.19 -7.16 -16.58
N LEU A 805 -4.35 -7.85 -16.66
CA LEU A 805 -4.45 -9.14 -17.38
C LEU A 805 -4.26 -9.02 -18.90
N LYS A 806 -4.52 -7.85 -19.48
CA LYS A 806 -4.33 -7.56 -20.93
C LYS A 806 -2.97 -6.93 -21.21
N VAL A 807 -2.47 -6.09 -20.30
CA VAL A 807 -1.19 -5.39 -20.44
C VAL A 807 -0.37 -5.48 -19.14
N PRO A 808 0.27 -6.64 -18.84
CA PRO A 808 0.96 -6.85 -17.56
C PRO A 808 2.08 -5.83 -17.28
N GLY A 809 2.80 -5.40 -18.33
CA GLY A 809 3.84 -4.36 -18.25
C GLY A 809 3.33 -2.96 -17.90
N PHE A 810 2.01 -2.72 -17.93
CA PHE A 810 1.38 -1.47 -17.53
C PHE A 810 0.85 -1.51 -16.08
N SER A 811 0.87 -2.66 -15.40
CA SER A 811 0.21 -2.91 -14.10
C SER A 811 0.48 -1.86 -13.00
N PHE A 812 1.72 -1.41 -12.80
CA PHE A 812 2.04 -0.38 -11.80
C PHE A 812 1.47 0.99 -12.17
N ALA A 813 1.69 1.45 -13.40
CA ALA A 813 1.16 2.70 -13.92
C ALA A 813 -0.38 2.71 -13.92
N TRP A 814 -0.99 1.57 -14.24
CA TRP A 814 -2.42 1.35 -14.17
C TRP A 814 -2.95 1.50 -12.74
N LEU A 815 -2.28 0.91 -11.74
CA LEU A 815 -2.70 1.03 -10.33
C LEU A 815 -2.57 2.47 -9.82
N GLU A 816 -1.51 3.18 -10.19
CA GLU A 816 -1.36 4.60 -9.87
C GLU A 816 -2.45 5.47 -10.53
N LEU A 817 -2.82 5.21 -11.78
CA LEU A 817 -3.90 5.91 -12.48
C LEU A 817 -5.28 5.64 -11.85
N VAL A 818 -5.59 4.37 -11.57
CA VAL A 818 -6.88 3.97 -10.98
C VAL A 818 -7.00 4.46 -9.54
N SER A 819 -5.91 4.53 -8.77
CA SER A 819 -5.93 5.11 -7.41
C SER A 819 -5.71 6.63 -7.35
N HIS A 820 -5.49 7.30 -8.50
CA HIS A 820 -5.11 8.70 -8.52
C HIS A 820 -6.16 9.61 -7.86
N ARG A 821 -5.70 10.58 -7.06
CA ARG A 821 -6.53 11.54 -6.32
C ARG A 821 -7.50 12.37 -7.18
N SER A 822 -7.20 12.56 -8.48
CA SER A 822 -8.09 13.25 -9.42
C SER A 822 -9.11 12.33 -10.10
N PHE A 823 -8.98 11.01 -9.94
CA PHE A 823 -9.84 9.99 -10.53
C PHE A 823 -10.73 9.31 -9.47
N MET A 824 -10.15 8.50 -8.57
CA MET A 824 -10.90 7.63 -7.64
C MET A 824 -11.89 8.42 -6.77
N PRO A 825 -11.49 9.48 -6.04
CA PRO A 825 -12.44 10.25 -5.23
C PRO A 825 -13.54 10.93 -6.05
N LYS A 826 -13.22 11.43 -7.26
CA LYS A 826 -14.22 12.06 -8.14
C LYS A 826 -15.21 11.02 -8.67
N LEU A 827 -14.74 9.85 -9.12
CA LEU A 827 -15.61 8.78 -9.62
C LEU A 827 -16.50 8.19 -8.51
N LEU A 828 -15.99 8.04 -7.28
CA LEU A 828 -16.75 7.52 -6.14
C LEU A 828 -17.76 8.51 -5.53
N THR A 829 -17.57 9.83 -5.74
CA THR A 829 -18.52 10.86 -5.28
C THR A 829 -19.52 11.33 -6.35
N ALA A 830 -19.18 11.21 -7.64
CA ALA A 830 -19.98 11.75 -8.72
C ALA A 830 -21.40 11.14 -8.82
N ASN A 831 -22.38 12.02 -9.09
CA ASN A 831 -23.74 11.70 -9.50
C ASN A 831 -24.44 10.62 -8.65
N ALA A 832 -24.35 10.76 -7.32
CA ALA A 832 -24.99 9.88 -6.33
C ALA A 832 -24.69 8.38 -6.57
N GLN A 833 -23.42 7.99 -6.36
CA GLN A 833 -22.91 6.61 -6.44
C GLN A 833 -22.89 5.97 -7.85
N LYS A 834 -23.34 6.67 -8.91
CA LYS A 834 -23.36 6.12 -10.29
C LYS A 834 -21.97 5.70 -10.83
N GLY A 835 -20.87 6.24 -10.28
CA GLY A 835 -19.52 5.82 -10.64
C GLY A 835 -19.06 4.51 -9.98
N TRP A 836 -19.76 4.00 -8.97
CA TRP A 836 -19.33 2.84 -8.19
C TRP A 836 -19.19 1.55 -9.01
N PRO A 837 -20.10 1.17 -9.93
CA PRO A 837 -19.94 -0.05 -10.74
C PRO A 837 -18.67 -0.02 -11.61
N TYR A 838 -18.31 1.15 -12.14
CA TYR A 838 -17.09 1.32 -12.93
C TYR A 838 -15.83 1.09 -12.08
N PHE A 839 -15.82 1.62 -10.85
CA PHE A 839 -14.68 1.46 -9.95
C PHE A 839 -14.60 0.05 -9.33
N GLN A 840 -15.76 -0.58 -9.06
CA GLN A 840 -15.85 -1.97 -8.65
C GLN A 840 -15.26 -2.90 -9.71
N ARG A 841 -15.59 -2.70 -11.00
CA ARG A 841 -15.03 -3.50 -12.10
C ARG A 841 -13.51 -3.36 -12.18
N LEU A 842 -12.96 -2.15 -12.00
CA LEU A 842 -11.51 -1.94 -11.97
C LEU A 842 -10.85 -2.67 -10.79
N LEU A 843 -11.41 -2.62 -9.58
CA LEU A 843 -10.89 -3.40 -8.46
C LEU A 843 -10.98 -4.92 -8.72
N VAL A 844 -12.04 -5.40 -9.37
CA VAL A 844 -12.14 -6.80 -9.82
C VAL A 844 -11.07 -7.14 -10.85
N ASP A 845 -10.81 -6.29 -11.85
CA ASP A 845 -9.72 -6.48 -12.82
C ASP A 845 -8.35 -6.63 -12.12
N LEU A 846 -8.10 -5.81 -11.09
CA LEU A 846 -6.89 -5.86 -10.25
C LEU A 846 -6.81 -7.16 -9.43
N PHE A 847 -7.90 -7.55 -8.75
CA PHE A 847 -7.91 -8.76 -7.94
C PHE A 847 -7.80 -10.02 -8.82
N GLN A 848 -8.44 -10.07 -10.00
CA GLN A 848 -8.31 -11.18 -10.95
C GLN A 848 -6.88 -11.31 -11.50
N PHE A 849 -6.18 -10.18 -11.74
CA PHE A 849 -4.75 -10.23 -12.09
C PHE A 849 -3.88 -10.77 -10.96
N MET A 850 -4.18 -10.38 -9.72
CA MET A 850 -3.37 -10.77 -8.56
C MET A 850 -3.66 -12.19 -8.06
N GLU A 851 -4.87 -12.71 -8.27
CA GLU A 851 -5.37 -13.98 -7.72
C GLU A 851 -4.38 -15.17 -7.87
N PRO A 852 -3.77 -15.44 -9.04
CA PRO A 852 -2.90 -16.62 -9.19
C PRO A 852 -1.62 -16.53 -8.36
N PHE A 853 -1.02 -15.34 -8.25
CA PHE A 853 0.19 -15.13 -7.44
C PHE A 853 -0.12 -15.13 -5.94
N LEU A 854 -1.31 -14.64 -5.59
CA LEU A 854 -1.82 -14.59 -4.21
C LEU A 854 -2.21 -15.97 -3.68
N ARG A 855 -2.80 -16.83 -4.52
CA ARG A 855 -3.25 -18.18 -4.16
C ARG A 855 -2.10 -19.04 -3.62
N ASN A 856 -0.97 -19.03 -4.31
CA ASN A 856 0.23 -19.80 -3.96
C ASN A 856 1.19 -19.08 -2.98
N ALA A 857 0.88 -17.83 -2.60
CA ALA A 857 1.79 -16.92 -1.89
C ALA A 857 3.16 -16.70 -2.58
N GLU A 858 3.22 -16.82 -3.92
CA GLU A 858 4.43 -16.61 -4.74
C GLU A 858 4.75 -15.12 -4.94
N LEU A 859 4.92 -14.39 -3.83
CA LEU A 859 5.13 -12.95 -3.78
C LEU A 859 6.57 -12.55 -4.16
N ARG A 860 6.95 -12.80 -5.41
CA ARG A 860 8.16 -12.21 -6.03
C ARG A 860 8.11 -10.69 -5.88
N GLU A 861 9.28 -10.04 -5.78
CA GLU A 861 9.39 -8.62 -5.43
C GLU A 861 8.40 -7.67 -6.16
N PRO A 862 8.19 -7.75 -7.50
CA PRO A 862 7.20 -6.91 -8.17
C PRO A 862 5.75 -7.16 -7.68
N VAL A 863 5.39 -8.42 -7.43
CA VAL A 863 4.06 -8.80 -6.90
C VAL A 863 3.90 -8.31 -5.46
N HIS A 864 4.95 -8.37 -4.64
CA HIS A 864 4.97 -7.85 -3.27
C HIS A 864 4.82 -6.31 -3.23
N PHE A 865 5.45 -5.58 -4.16
CA PHE A 865 5.22 -4.15 -4.33
C PHE A 865 3.78 -3.84 -4.78
N LEU A 866 3.25 -4.61 -5.75
CA LEU A 866 1.86 -4.45 -6.19
C LEU A 866 0.86 -4.72 -5.05
N TYR A 867 1.08 -5.77 -4.25
CA TYR A 867 0.29 -6.09 -3.06
C TYR A 867 0.30 -4.96 -2.02
N LYS A 868 1.47 -4.36 -1.75
CA LYS A 868 1.57 -3.17 -0.88
C LYS A 868 0.84 -1.95 -1.47
N GLY A 869 0.81 -1.80 -2.80
CA GLY A 869 -0.02 -0.81 -3.49
C GLY A 869 -1.52 -1.08 -3.26
N THR A 870 -1.97 -2.29 -3.56
CA THR A 870 -3.36 -2.74 -3.40
C THR A 870 -3.87 -2.59 -1.97
N LEU A 871 -3.06 -2.94 -0.96
CA LEU A 871 -3.39 -2.71 0.45
C LEU A 871 -3.57 -1.22 0.78
N ARG A 872 -2.72 -0.32 0.24
CA ARG A 872 -2.89 1.14 0.44
C ARG A 872 -4.20 1.63 -0.16
N VAL A 873 -4.56 1.17 -1.36
CA VAL A 873 -5.85 1.50 -1.99
C VAL A 873 -7.03 1.01 -1.15
N LEU A 874 -6.99 -0.25 -0.69
CA LEU A 874 -8.03 -0.81 0.18
C LEU A 874 -8.16 -0.07 1.52
N LEU A 875 -7.06 0.38 2.12
CA LEU A 875 -7.09 1.16 3.37
C LEU A 875 -7.65 2.57 3.18
N VAL A 876 -7.34 3.24 2.06
CA VAL A 876 -7.96 4.53 1.70
C VAL A 876 -9.46 4.36 1.46
N LEU A 877 -9.87 3.30 0.75
CA LEU A 877 -11.29 2.99 0.55
C LEU A 877 -12.03 2.68 1.85
N LEU A 878 -11.41 1.96 2.79
CA LEU A 878 -11.99 1.70 4.11
C LEU A 878 -12.19 2.98 4.93
N HIS A 879 -11.30 3.97 4.81
CA HIS A 879 -11.40 5.23 5.55
C HIS A 879 -12.36 6.23 4.88
N ASP A 880 -12.20 6.48 3.58
CA ASP A 880 -12.90 7.56 2.87
C ASP A 880 -14.24 7.10 2.25
N PHE A 881 -14.38 5.81 1.94
CA PHE A 881 -15.51 5.23 1.19
C PHE A 881 -15.99 3.86 1.73
N PRO A 882 -16.12 3.64 3.05
CA PRO A 882 -16.44 2.32 3.60
C PRO A 882 -17.78 1.77 3.07
N GLU A 883 -18.77 2.61 2.76
CA GLU A 883 -20.05 2.16 2.19
C GLU A 883 -19.88 1.48 0.83
N PHE A 884 -18.90 1.91 0.02
CA PHE A 884 -18.58 1.26 -1.25
C PHE A 884 -18.01 -0.15 -1.04
N LEU A 885 -17.12 -0.32 -0.05
CA LEU A 885 -16.64 -1.65 0.35
C LEU A 885 -17.76 -2.50 0.97
N CYS A 886 -18.68 -1.91 1.74
CA CYS A 886 -19.84 -2.61 2.31
C CYS A 886 -20.73 -3.23 1.24
N ASP A 887 -21.09 -2.44 0.23
CA ASP A 887 -22.09 -2.80 -0.76
C ASP A 887 -21.56 -3.80 -1.79
N TYR A 888 -20.26 -3.78 -2.08
CA TYR A 888 -19.60 -4.67 -3.05
C TYR A 888 -18.73 -5.77 -2.45
N HIS A 889 -18.67 -5.89 -1.12
CA HIS A 889 -17.87 -6.89 -0.39
C HIS A 889 -17.95 -8.30 -0.99
N PHE A 890 -19.15 -8.74 -1.38
CA PHE A 890 -19.41 -10.05 -1.97
C PHE A 890 -18.59 -10.26 -3.25
N SER A 891 -18.72 -9.36 -4.23
CA SER A 891 -17.96 -9.42 -5.50
C SER A 891 -16.44 -9.35 -5.33
N PHE A 892 -15.94 -8.73 -4.26
CA PHE A 892 -14.51 -8.71 -3.96
C PHE A 892 -14.04 -10.00 -3.27
N CYS A 893 -14.84 -10.54 -2.35
CA CYS A 893 -14.56 -11.80 -1.66
C CYS A 893 -14.69 -13.05 -2.55
N ASP A 894 -15.43 -12.97 -3.66
CA ASP A 894 -15.46 -14.00 -4.71
C ASP A 894 -14.14 -14.12 -5.47
N VAL A 895 -13.36 -13.03 -5.59
CA VAL A 895 -12.15 -12.96 -6.41
C VAL A 895 -10.86 -13.04 -5.57
N ILE A 896 -10.83 -12.42 -4.40
CA ILE A 896 -9.67 -12.44 -3.51
C ILE A 896 -9.55 -13.84 -2.86
N PRO A 897 -8.41 -14.55 -2.97
CA PRO A 897 -8.24 -15.89 -2.39
C PRO A 897 -8.56 -15.98 -0.89
N PRO A 898 -9.03 -17.13 -0.37
CA PRO A 898 -9.22 -17.35 1.07
C PRO A 898 -7.95 -17.09 1.89
N SER A 899 -6.77 -17.45 1.37
CA SER A 899 -5.46 -17.20 1.99
C SER A 899 -5.14 -15.71 2.20
N CYS A 900 -5.77 -14.79 1.46
CA CYS A 900 -5.54 -13.35 1.57
C CYS A 900 -6.37 -12.72 2.70
N ILE A 901 -6.27 -13.31 3.89
CA ILE A 901 -7.06 -12.98 5.08
C ILE A 901 -7.04 -11.46 5.38
N GLN A 902 -5.88 -10.79 5.32
CA GLN A 902 -5.80 -9.35 5.61
C GLN A 902 -6.57 -8.51 4.59
N MET A 903 -6.49 -8.81 3.30
CA MET A 903 -7.27 -8.10 2.26
C MET A 903 -8.78 -8.31 2.46
N ARG A 904 -9.20 -9.55 2.71
CA ARG A 904 -10.60 -9.88 3.02
C ARG A 904 -11.06 -9.14 4.28
N ASN A 905 -10.27 -9.14 5.35
CA ASN A 905 -10.59 -8.44 6.59
C ASN A 905 -10.77 -6.92 6.40
N ILE A 906 -9.93 -6.26 5.61
CA ILE A 906 -10.09 -4.80 5.33
C ILE A 906 -11.45 -4.51 4.70
N ILE A 907 -11.90 -5.35 3.75
CA ILE A 907 -13.21 -5.20 3.08
C ILE A 907 -14.36 -5.57 4.03
N LEU A 908 -14.24 -6.68 4.77
CA LEU A 908 -15.27 -7.19 5.66
C LEU A 908 -15.44 -6.38 6.95
N SER A 909 -14.43 -5.57 7.32
CA SER A 909 -14.48 -4.63 8.44
C SER A 909 -15.09 -3.27 8.08
N ALA A 910 -15.44 -3.04 6.81
CA ALA A 910 -16.14 -1.82 6.41
C ALA A 910 -17.58 -1.80 6.97
N PHE A 911 -18.04 -0.62 7.40
CA PHE A 911 -19.40 -0.40 7.91
C PHE A 911 -19.90 1.02 7.59
N PRO A 912 -21.22 1.28 7.57
CA PRO A 912 -21.76 2.61 7.26
C PRO A 912 -21.35 3.66 8.31
N ARG A 913 -20.86 4.83 7.87
CA ARG A 913 -20.30 5.87 8.77
C ARG A 913 -21.28 6.49 9.76
N ASN A 914 -22.58 6.34 9.53
CA ASN A 914 -23.64 6.77 10.46
C ASN A 914 -23.92 5.75 11.58
N MET A 915 -23.39 4.52 11.50
CA MET A 915 -23.53 3.50 12.53
C MET A 915 -22.46 3.66 13.62
N ARG A 916 -22.85 3.49 14.89
CA ARG A 916 -21.93 3.37 16.02
C ARG A 916 -21.82 1.90 16.43
N LEU A 917 -20.66 1.28 16.19
CA LEU A 917 -20.42 -0.10 16.61
C LEU A 917 -20.36 -0.19 18.15
N PRO A 918 -21.12 -1.10 18.79
CA PRO A 918 -20.89 -1.48 20.18
C PRO A 918 -19.51 -2.14 20.33
N ASP A 919 -18.78 -1.90 21.43
CA ASP A 919 -17.50 -2.56 21.67
C ASP A 919 -17.72 -4.07 21.98
N PRO A 920 -17.17 -5.01 21.18
CA PRO A 920 -17.33 -6.45 21.41
C PRO A 920 -16.82 -6.95 22.77
N SER A 921 -15.91 -6.21 23.41
CA SER A 921 -15.38 -6.55 24.73
C SER A 921 -16.33 -6.16 25.89
N THR A 922 -17.42 -5.44 25.61
CA THR A 922 -18.41 -5.01 26.61
C THR A 922 -19.00 -6.23 27.36
N PRO A 923 -18.87 -6.32 28.69
CA PRO A 923 -19.39 -7.44 29.45
C PRO A 923 -20.92 -7.50 29.38
N ASN A 924 -21.47 -8.70 29.12
CA ASN A 924 -22.90 -8.96 28.97
C ASN A 924 -23.60 -8.13 27.87
N LEU A 925 -22.91 -7.83 26.76
CA LEU A 925 -23.48 -7.19 25.58
C LEU A 925 -24.65 -8.00 25.02
N LYS A 926 -25.87 -7.50 25.16
CA LYS A 926 -27.09 -8.15 24.65
C LYS A 926 -27.30 -7.83 23.18
N ILE A 927 -26.67 -8.63 22.31
CA ILE A 927 -26.73 -8.50 20.84
C ILE A 927 -28.18 -8.46 20.33
N ASP A 928 -29.06 -9.27 20.92
CA ASP A 928 -30.49 -9.36 20.56
C ASP A 928 -31.32 -8.10 20.87
N LEU A 929 -30.73 -7.09 21.53
CA LEU A 929 -31.37 -5.80 21.80
C LEU A 929 -30.89 -4.67 20.87
N LEU A 930 -29.97 -4.94 19.94
CA LEU A 930 -29.53 -3.96 18.95
C LEU A 930 -30.63 -3.78 17.89
N ALA A 931 -30.98 -2.54 17.56
CA ALA A 931 -32.00 -2.28 16.53
C ALA A 931 -31.51 -2.70 15.14
N GLU A 932 -30.19 -2.62 14.93
CA GLU A 932 -29.47 -2.90 13.70
C GLU A 932 -29.56 -4.39 13.30
N ILE A 933 -29.60 -5.33 14.25
CA ILE A 933 -29.66 -6.77 13.93
C ILE A 933 -30.99 -7.21 13.30
N SER A 934 -32.00 -6.34 13.25
CA SER A 934 -33.24 -6.57 12.48
C SER A 934 -33.12 -6.20 10.99
N GLN A 935 -32.11 -5.38 10.63
CA GLN A 935 -32.02 -4.69 9.34
C GLN A 935 -31.12 -5.46 8.36
N SER A 936 -31.52 -5.50 7.08
CA SER A 936 -30.74 -6.14 6.03
C SER A 936 -29.59 -5.24 5.57
N PRO A 937 -28.35 -5.76 5.45
CA PRO A 937 -27.25 -4.99 4.89
C PRO A 937 -27.49 -4.75 3.39
N ARG A 938 -27.12 -3.56 2.89
CA ARG A 938 -27.15 -3.30 1.44
C ARG A 938 -26.08 -4.13 0.73
N ILE A 939 -26.45 -4.68 -0.42
CA ILE A 939 -25.58 -5.46 -1.30
C ILE A 939 -25.91 -5.04 -2.74
N LEU A 940 -24.90 -4.59 -3.49
CA LEU A 940 -25.02 -4.17 -4.89
C LEU A 940 -24.38 -5.16 -5.88
N SER A 941 -23.94 -6.32 -5.38
CA SER A 941 -23.43 -7.45 -6.18
C SER A 941 -24.58 -8.40 -6.55
N GLU A 942 -24.53 -9.02 -7.74
CA GLU A 942 -25.53 -10.00 -8.17
C GLU A 942 -25.34 -11.38 -7.49
N VAL A 943 -25.85 -11.51 -6.27
CA VAL A 943 -25.70 -12.71 -5.42
C VAL A 943 -26.19 -14.01 -6.09
N ASP A 944 -27.19 -13.95 -6.97
CA ASP A 944 -27.75 -15.15 -7.62
C ASP A 944 -27.16 -15.43 -9.02
N ALA A 945 -26.16 -14.66 -9.48
CA ALA A 945 -25.56 -14.82 -10.81
C ALA A 945 -24.92 -16.20 -11.02
N ALA A 946 -24.14 -16.71 -10.06
CA ALA A 946 -23.55 -18.05 -10.16
C ALA A 946 -24.62 -19.16 -10.12
N LEU A 947 -25.68 -18.97 -9.31
CA LEU A 947 -26.79 -19.92 -9.20
C LEU A 947 -27.61 -20.00 -10.49
N LYS A 948 -27.80 -18.86 -11.18
CA LYS A 948 -28.37 -18.79 -12.54
C LYS A 948 -27.47 -19.46 -13.57
N ALA A 949 -26.16 -19.14 -13.57
CA ALA A 949 -25.19 -19.68 -14.52
C ALA A 949 -25.01 -21.21 -14.43
N LYS A 950 -25.26 -21.78 -13.24
CA LYS A 950 -25.27 -23.23 -12.98
C LYS A 950 -26.67 -23.85 -12.92
N GLN A 951 -27.71 -23.08 -13.28
CA GLN A 951 -29.14 -23.45 -13.33
C GLN A 951 -29.78 -23.95 -12.01
N ILE A 952 -28.99 -24.14 -10.95
CA ILE A 952 -29.39 -24.66 -9.64
C ILE A 952 -30.30 -23.72 -8.82
N LYS A 953 -30.45 -22.44 -9.24
CA LYS A 953 -31.30 -21.47 -8.52
C LYS A 953 -32.74 -21.98 -8.34
N ASN A 954 -33.30 -22.62 -9.36
CA ASN A 954 -34.68 -23.11 -9.33
C ASN A 954 -34.84 -24.28 -8.34
N ASP A 955 -33.90 -25.23 -8.35
CA ASP A 955 -33.85 -26.34 -7.40
C ASP A 955 -33.80 -25.83 -5.94
N VAL A 956 -32.97 -24.81 -5.67
CA VAL A 956 -32.87 -24.16 -4.35
C VAL A 956 -34.19 -23.48 -3.97
N ASP A 957 -34.78 -22.71 -4.89
CA ASP A 957 -36.05 -22.02 -4.69
C ASP A 957 -37.23 -22.99 -4.46
N GLU A 958 -37.23 -24.17 -5.07
CA GLU A 958 -38.24 -25.20 -4.86
C GLU A 958 -38.02 -25.92 -3.53
N TYR A 959 -36.78 -26.31 -3.20
CA TYR A 959 -36.47 -26.98 -1.94
C TYR A 959 -36.81 -26.09 -0.73
N LEU A 960 -36.43 -24.80 -0.77
CA LEU A 960 -36.71 -23.83 0.29
C LEU A 960 -38.20 -23.48 0.47
N LYS A 961 -39.06 -23.81 -0.50
CA LYS A 961 -40.52 -23.62 -0.42
C LYS A 961 -41.27 -24.89 -0.03
N THR A 962 -40.86 -26.03 -0.60
CA THR A 962 -41.62 -27.28 -0.54
C THR A 962 -41.08 -28.28 0.48
N ARG A 963 -39.77 -28.23 0.78
CA ARG A 963 -39.05 -29.18 1.64
C ARG A 963 -39.44 -30.65 1.38
N GLN A 964 -39.47 -31.04 0.10
CA GLN A 964 -39.86 -32.38 -0.34
C GLN A 964 -38.94 -33.44 0.28
N GLN A 965 -39.52 -34.27 1.17
CA GLN A 965 -38.80 -35.38 1.79
C GLN A 965 -38.42 -36.40 0.70
N GLY A 966 -37.11 -36.61 0.51
CA GLY A 966 -36.57 -37.50 -0.52
C GLY A 966 -36.20 -36.84 -1.85
N SER A 967 -36.19 -35.50 -1.97
CA SER A 967 -35.65 -34.84 -3.16
C SER A 967 -34.17 -35.19 -3.37
N SER A 968 -33.76 -35.59 -4.58
CA SER A 968 -32.36 -35.88 -4.90
C SER A 968 -31.44 -34.65 -4.83
N PHE A 969 -32.01 -33.44 -4.84
CA PHE A 969 -31.31 -32.16 -4.80
C PHE A 969 -30.16 -32.11 -3.78
N LEU A 970 -30.40 -32.50 -2.51
CA LEU A 970 -29.35 -32.47 -1.47
C LEU A 970 -28.22 -33.46 -1.77
N THR A 971 -28.55 -34.67 -2.21
CA THR A 971 -27.55 -35.71 -2.58
C THR A 971 -26.74 -35.32 -3.83
N GLU A 972 -27.37 -34.62 -4.78
CA GLU A 972 -26.71 -34.06 -5.97
C GLU A 972 -25.89 -32.80 -5.68
N LEU A 973 -26.18 -32.07 -4.59
CA LEU A 973 -25.66 -30.74 -4.31
C LEU A 973 -24.12 -30.70 -4.33
N LYS A 974 -23.48 -31.69 -3.70
CA LYS A 974 -22.01 -31.85 -3.72
C LYS A 974 -21.46 -31.95 -5.15
N GLN A 975 -22.12 -32.70 -6.03
CA GLN A 975 -21.69 -32.86 -7.43
C GLN A 975 -21.92 -31.58 -8.22
N LYS A 976 -23.05 -30.88 -8.00
CA LYS A 976 -23.35 -29.58 -8.63
C LYS A 976 -22.37 -28.47 -8.21
N LEU A 977 -21.71 -28.59 -7.05
CA LEU A 977 -20.67 -27.67 -6.55
C LEU A 977 -19.26 -27.92 -7.09
N LEU A 978 -18.98 -29.07 -7.70
CA LEU A 978 -17.65 -29.41 -8.24
C LEU A 978 -17.39 -28.75 -9.62
N LEU A 979 -16.12 -28.59 -9.95
CA LEU A 979 -15.64 -28.09 -11.23
C LEU A 979 -15.34 -29.22 -12.23
N SER A 980 -15.33 -28.90 -13.52
CA SER A 980 -14.83 -29.85 -14.53
C SER A 980 -13.32 -30.07 -14.34
N PRO A 981 -12.76 -31.25 -14.69
CA PRO A 981 -11.31 -31.50 -14.55
C PRO A 981 -10.42 -30.43 -15.20
N THR A 982 -10.86 -29.89 -16.34
CA THR A 982 -10.27 -28.76 -17.06
C THR A 982 -10.30 -27.42 -16.31
N ASP A 983 -11.30 -27.19 -15.45
CA ASP A 983 -11.43 -25.95 -14.68
C ASP A 983 -10.71 -26.04 -13.33
N VAL A 984 -10.59 -27.23 -12.73
CA VAL A 984 -9.83 -27.46 -11.48
C VAL A 984 -8.41 -26.92 -11.59
N ALA A 985 -7.71 -27.20 -12.69
CA ALA A 985 -6.34 -26.70 -12.91
C ALA A 985 -6.24 -25.17 -12.98
N ARG A 986 -7.30 -24.50 -13.46
CA ARG A 986 -7.37 -23.02 -13.56
C ARG A 986 -7.74 -22.39 -12.22
N ALA A 987 -8.72 -22.97 -11.53
CA ALA A 987 -9.23 -22.51 -10.24
C ALA A 987 -8.33 -22.86 -9.05
N GLY A 988 -7.46 -23.87 -9.16
CA GLY A 988 -6.60 -24.34 -8.06
C GLY A 988 -7.36 -25.00 -6.90
N THR A 989 -8.62 -25.34 -7.12
CA THR A 989 -9.54 -26.00 -6.18
C THR A 989 -10.48 -26.90 -6.98
N ARG A 990 -11.00 -27.95 -6.34
CA ARG A 990 -12.00 -28.85 -6.94
C ARG A 990 -13.41 -28.24 -6.97
N TYR A 991 -13.64 -27.13 -6.26
CA TYR A 991 -14.96 -26.56 -6.04
C TYR A 991 -15.15 -25.20 -6.71
N ASN A 992 -16.39 -24.90 -7.11
CA ASN A 992 -16.75 -23.60 -7.64
C ASN A 992 -16.98 -22.60 -6.48
N VAL A 993 -15.94 -21.86 -6.09
CA VAL A 993 -15.98 -20.95 -4.93
C VAL A 993 -17.06 -19.86 -5.05
N PRO A 994 -17.24 -19.15 -6.18
CA PRO A 994 -18.33 -18.18 -6.33
C PRO A 994 -19.72 -18.82 -6.20
N LEU A 995 -19.90 -20.06 -6.66
CA LEU A 995 -21.16 -20.80 -6.49
C LEU A 995 -21.43 -21.17 -5.02
N ILE A 996 -20.40 -21.58 -4.26
CA ILE A 996 -20.52 -21.82 -2.81
C ILE A 996 -20.87 -20.51 -2.09
N ASN A 997 -20.17 -19.41 -2.38
CA ASN A 997 -20.44 -18.10 -1.80
C ASN A 997 -21.88 -17.63 -2.10
N SER A 998 -22.29 -17.77 -3.36
CA SER A 998 -23.65 -17.43 -3.83
C SER A 998 -24.71 -18.29 -3.15
N LEU A 999 -24.53 -19.61 -3.09
CA LEU A 999 -25.46 -20.55 -2.45
C LEU A 999 -25.64 -20.20 -0.97
N VAL A 1000 -24.54 -20.03 -0.23
CA VAL A 1000 -24.58 -19.74 1.21
C VAL A 1000 -25.29 -18.42 1.50
N LEU A 1001 -24.93 -17.35 0.79
CA LEU A 1001 -25.57 -16.05 1.00
C LEU A 1001 -27.04 -16.05 0.55
N TYR A 1002 -27.35 -16.64 -0.60
CA TYR A 1002 -28.72 -16.69 -1.12
C TYR A 1002 -29.66 -17.49 -0.21
N VAL A 1003 -29.24 -18.68 0.25
CA VAL A 1003 -30.01 -19.51 1.19
C VAL A 1003 -30.24 -18.78 2.52
N GLY A 1004 -29.23 -18.06 3.03
CA GLY A 1004 -29.40 -17.21 4.22
C GLY A 1004 -30.34 -16.03 4.00
N MET A 1005 -30.24 -15.32 2.88
CA MET A 1005 -31.16 -14.23 2.52
C MET A 1005 -32.62 -14.71 2.43
N GLN A 1006 -32.85 -15.84 1.75
CA GLN A 1006 -34.18 -16.45 1.66
C GLN A 1006 -34.70 -16.90 3.03
N ALA A 1007 -33.86 -17.52 3.87
CA ALA A 1007 -34.23 -17.89 5.23
C ALA A 1007 -34.65 -16.66 6.05
N ILE A 1008 -33.82 -15.61 6.09
CA ILE A 1008 -34.09 -14.35 6.82
C ILE A 1008 -35.40 -13.70 6.33
N GLN A 1009 -35.67 -13.70 5.02
CA GLN A 1009 -36.93 -13.22 4.47
C GLN A 1009 -38.13 -14.06 4.95
N GLN A 1010 -37.99 -15.38 5.06
CA GLN A 1010 -39.02 -16.25 5.65
C GLN A 1010 -39.19 -16.06 7.17
N LEU A 1011 -38.12 -15.71 7.92
CA LEU A 1011 -38.22 -15.33 9.34
C LEU A 1011 -39.12 -14.10 9.49
N GLN A 1012 -38.75 -13.01 8.81
CA GLN A 1012 -39.39 -11.69 8.92
C GLN A 1012 -40.85 -11.73 8.46
N ALA A 1013 -41.19 -12.54 7.46
CA ALA A 1013 -42.56 -12.67 6.94
C ALA A 1013 -43.53 -13.45 7.88
N ARG A 1014 -43.03 -14.09 8.95
CA ARG A 1014 -43.83 -15.00 9.80
C ARG A 1014 -44.10 -14.49 11.22
N THR A 1015 -43.67 -13.28 11.59
CA THR A 1015 -43.76 -12.77 12.97
C THR A 1015 -44.97 -11.86 13.22
N PRO A 1016 -45.95 -12.22 14.08
CA PRO A 1016 -46.94 -11.29 14.61
C PRO A 1016 -46.30 -10.40 15.71
N PRO A 1017 -46.75 -9.15 15.90
CA PRO A 1017 -46.03 -8.16 16.72
C PRO A 1017 -46.14 -8.33 18.25
N HIS A 1018 -46.65 -9.45 18.77
CA HIS A 1018 -46.89 -9.64 20.22
C HIS A 1018 -46.42 -11.00 20.77
N SER A 1019 -45.62 -10.90 21.83
CA SER A 1019 -45.36 -11.89 22.90
C SER A 1019 -44.64 -13.23 22.61
N GLN A 1020 -43.50 -13.37 23.30
CA GLN A 1020 -42.97 -14.55 24.02
C GLN A 1020 -41.91 -15.50 23.38
N SER A 1021 -40.91 -15.76 24.24
CA SER A 1021 -40.05 -16.95 24.35
C SER A 1021 -39.05 -17.32 23.25
N ILE A 1022 -37.76 -17.22 23.61
CA ILE A 1022 -36.59 -17.78 22.90
C ILE A 1022 -36.80 -19.28 22.60
N ALA A 1023 -37.47 -20.03 23.48
CA ALA A 1023 -37.69 -21.46 23.32
C ALA A 1023 -38.68 -21.83 22.18
N SER A 1024 -39.47 -20.88 21.67
CA SER A 1024 -40.33 -21.11 20.50
C SER A 1024 -39.65 -20.75 19.17
N MET A 1025 -38.54 -20.01 19.20
CA MET A 1025 -37.79 -19.61 18.00
C MET A 1025 -37.03 -20.78 17.36
N THR A 1026 -36.54 -21.73 18.16
CA THR A 1026 -35.73 -22.86 17.70
C THR A 1026 -36.49 -23.89 16.86
N ALA A 1027 -37.83 -23.97 16.99
CA ALA A 1027 -38.59 -25.12 16.50
C ALA A 1027 -39.13 -25.01 15.06
N PHE A 1028 -39.25 -23.80 14.50
CA PHE A 1028 -40.09 -23.59 13.29
C PHE A 1028 -39.44 -22.79 12.15
N LEU A 1029 -38.24 -22.25 12.35
CA LEU A 1029 -37.81 -21.04 11.63
C LEU A 1029 -36.68 -21.22 10.61
N VAL A 1030 -35.90 -22.32 10.64
CA VAL A 1030 -34.75 -22.48 9.73
C VAL A 1030 -34.63 -23.89 9.11
N SER A 1031 -35.70 -24.69 9.06
CA SER A 1031 -35.57 -26.13 8.72
C SER A 1031 -34.97 -26.41 7.34
N ALA A 1032 -35.57 -25.96 6.23
CA ALA A 1032 -35.07 -26.23 4.88
C ALA A 1032 -33.69 -25.62 4.58
N ALA A 1033 -33.37 -24.47 5.19
CA ALA A 1033 -32.06 -23.84 5.04
C ALA A 1033 -30.97 -24.52 5.90
N LEU A 1034 -31.33 -25.02 7.10
CA LEU A 1034 -30.44 -25.87 7.90
C LEU A 1034 -30.21 -27.23 7.24
N ASP A 1035 -31.21 -27.84 6.60
CA ASP A 1035 -31.00 -29.09 5.85
C ASP A 1035 -29.85 -28.92 4.83
N ILE A 1036 -29.89 -27.83 4.04
CA ILE A 1036 -28.84 -27.49 3.07
C ILE A 1036 -27.49 -27.30 3.78
N PHE A 1037 -27.42 -26.49 4.85
CA PHE A 1037 -26.16 -26.23 5.55
C PHE A 1037 -25.60 -27.46 6.28
N GLN A 1038 -26.46 -28.35 6.79
CA GLN A 1038 -26.08 -29.63 7.41
C GLN A 1038 -25.57 -30.62 6.35
N THR A 1039 -26.25 -30.76 5.20
CA THR A 1039 -25.74 -31.52 4.05
C THR A 1039 -24.37 -31.00 3.61
N LEU A 1040 -24.19 -29.68 3.47
CA LEU A 1040 -22.91 -29.11 3.05
C LEU A 1040 -21.77 -29.39 4.05
N ILE A 1041 -21.98 -29.27 5.36
CA ILE A 1041 -20.92 -29.52 6.35
C ILE A 1041 -20.70 -31.01 6.66
N MET A 1042 -21.63 -31.90 6.28
CA MET A 1042 -21.47 -33.36 6.36
C MET A 1042 -20.81 -33.95 5.12
N ASP A 1043 -21.36 -33.65 3.92
CA ASP A 1043 -21.01 -34.36 2.69
C ASP A 1043 -19.75 -33.79 2.02
N LEU A 1044 -19.45 -32.50 2.18
CA LEU A 1044 -18.22 -31.91 1.64
C LEU A 1044 -16.99 -32.45 2.38
N ASP A 1045 -15.89 -32.60 1.65
CA ASP A 1045 -14.60 -32.95 2.27
C ASP A 1045 -13.93 -31.73 2.92
N THR A 1046 -12.75 -31.93 3.52
CA THR A 1046 -12.01 -30.88 4.27
C THR A 1046 -11.82 -29.58 3.46
N GLU A 1047 -11.59 -29.67 2.15
CA GLU A 1047 -11.47 -28.52 1.24
C GLU A 1047 -12.83 -27.82 1.05
N GLY A 1048 -13.88 -28.58 0.70
CA GLY A 1048 -15.22 -28.02 0.47
C GLY A 1048 -15.82 -27.40 1.74
N ARG A 1049 -15.62 -28.02 2.91
CA ARG A 1049 -16.06 -27.50 4.21
C ARG A 1049 -15.31 -26.22 4.59
N TYR A 1050 -14.00 -26.15 4.33
CA TYR A 1050 -13.23 -24.92 4.55
C TYR A 1050 -13.75 -23.75 3.71
N LEU A 1051 -14.11 -24.01 2.44
CA LEU A 1051 -14.72 -23.01 1.54
C LEU A 1051 -16.13 -22.60 1.99
N PHE A 1052 -16.99 -23.56 2.36
CA PHE A 1052 -18.33 -23.31 2.91
C PHE A 1052 -18.27 -22.46 4.19
N LEU A 1053 -17.41 -22.83 5.15
CA LEU A 1053 -17.22 -22.07 6.39
C LEU A 1053 -16.66 -20.66 6.11
N ASN A 1054 -15.78 -20.51 5.10
CA ASN A 1054 -15.32 -19.20 4.66
C ASN A 1054 -16.46 -18.34 4.06
N ALA A 1055 -17.36 -18.94 3.29
CA ALA A 1055 -18.53 -18.26 2.72
C ALA A 1055 -19.49 -17.75 3.81
N VAL A 1056 -19.69 -18.53 4.87
CA VAL A 1056 -20.45 -18.14 6.07
C VAL A 1056 -19.71 -17.04 6.86
N ALA A 1057 -18.42 -17.23 7.12
CA ALA A 1057 -17.60 -16.27 7.87
C ALA A 1057 -17.44 -14.90 7.15
N ASN A 1058 -17.59 -14.86 5.83
CA ASN A 1058 -17.65 -13.61 5.06
C ASN A 1058 -18.87 -12.73 5.41
N GLN A 1059 -19.91 -13.29 6.04
CA GLN A 1059 -21.12 -12.55 6.40
C GLN A 1059 -21.05 -11.91 7.80
N LEU A 1060 -20.04 -12.25 8.60
CA LEU A 1060 -19.86 -11.80 9.99
C LEU A 1060 -19.29 -10.36 10.08
N ARG A 1061 -20.01 -9.39 9.50
CA ARG A 1061 -19.56 -7.99 9.33
C ARG A 1061 -20.04 -7.10 10.48
N TYR A 1062 -20.52 -5.88 10.21
CA TYR A 1062 -21.12 -4.99 11.20
C TYR A 1062 -22.49 -5.52 11.71
N PRO A 1063 -23.09 -4.95 12.78
CA PRO A 1063 -24.43 -5.31 13.23
C PRO A 1063 -25.48 -5.20 12.11
N ASN A 1064 -26.02 -6.35 11.68
CA ASN A 1064 -27.11 -6.48 10.71
C ASN A 1064 -27.70 -7.91 10.81
N ASN A 1065 -28.85 -8.17 10.17
CA ASN A 1065 -29.52 -9.46 10.27
C ASN A 1065 -28.77 -10.63 9.61
N HIS A 1066 -27.96 -10.41 8.56
CA HIS A 1066 -27.09 -11.45 7.99
C HIS A 1066 -26.01 -11.81 9.01
N THR A 1067 -25.33 -10.82 9.61
CA THR A 1067 -24.31 -11.03 10.66
C THR A 1067 -24.88 -11.85 11.82
N HIS A 1068 -26.08 -11.51 12.30
CA HIS A 1068 -26.77 -12.23 13.40
C HIS A 1068 -27.13 -13.67 12.99
N TYR A 1069 -27.78 -13.85 11.84
CA TYR A 1069 -28.17 -15.16 11.32
C TYR A 1069 -26.96 -16.08 11.11
N PHE A 1070 -25.92 -15.64 10.39
CA PHE A 1070 -24.76 -16.48 10.10
C PHE A 1070 -23.86 -16.73 11.33
N SER A 1071 -23.87 -15.83 12.32
CA SER A 1071 -23.30 -16.09 13.65
C SER A 1071 -24.03 -17.24 14.35
N PHE A 1072 -25.37 -17.19 14.39
CA PHE A 1072 -26.19 -18.27 14.91
C PHE A 1072 -25.96 -19.59 14.16
N ILE A 1073 -25.86 -19.59 12.82
CA ILE A 1073 -25.58 -20.79 12.03
C ILE A 1073 -24.24 -21.44 12.45
N LEU A 1074 -23.15 -20.68 12.58
CA LEU A 1074 -21.86 -21.26 12.99
C LEU A 1074 -21.91 -21.84 14.39
N LEU A 1075 -22.51 -21.13 15.34
CA LEU A 1075 -22.65 -21.59 16.73
C LEU A 1075 -23.56 -22.82 16.85
N TYR A 1076 -24.63 -22.90 16.03
CA TYR A 1076 -25.52 -24.05 15.92
C TYR A 1076 -24.78 -25.27 15.33
N LEU A 1077 -24.07 -25.11 14.19
CA LEU A 1077 -23.32 -26.21 13.58
C LEU A 1077 -22.15 -26.70 14.48
N PHE A 1078 -21.55 -25.81 15.28
CA PHE A 1078 -20.56 -26.20 16.29
C PHE A 1078 -21.19 -27.04 17.41
N ALA A 1079 -22.37 -26.65 17.92
CA ALA A 1079 -23.03 -27.31 19.04
C ALA A 1079 -23.65 -28.67 18.68
N GLU A 1080 -24.52 -28.69 17.67
CA GLU A 1080 -25.44 -29.83 17.45
C GLU A 1080 -24.76 -31.02 16.76
N LEU A 1081 -23.75 -30.78 15.91
CA LEU A 1081 -23.12 -31.83 15.10
C LEU A 1081 -22.11 -32.67 15.90
N ASN A 1082 -21.53 -32.08 16.96
CA ASN A 1082 -20.60 -32.68 17.93
C ASN A 1082 -19.43 -33.52 17.36
N GLN A 1083 -19.09 -33.35 16.08
CA GLN A 1083 -17.90 -33.94 15.45
C GLN A 1083 -16.71 -33.01 15.64
N GLU A 1084 -15.65 -33.49 16.30
CA GLU A 1084 -14.48 -32.68 16.63
C GLU A 1084 -13.83 -32.05 15.39
N MET A 1085 -13.72 -32.79 14.28
CA MET A 1085 -13.17 -32.28 13.02
C MET A 1085 -13.92 -31.05 12.47
N ILE A 1086 -15.24 -30.99 12.63
CA ILE A 1086 -16.05 -29.84 12.19
C ILE A 1086 -15.87 -28.68 13.16
N GLN A 1087 -15.82 -28.95 14.47
CA GLN A 1087 -15.56 -27.95 15.51
C GLN A 1087 -14.16 -27.32 15.35
N GLU A 1088 -13.15 -28.12 15.03
CA GLU A 1088 -11.80 -27.67 14.67
C GLU A 1088 -11.83 -26.78 13.42
N GLN A 1089 -12.47 -27.21 12.32
CA GLN A 1089 -12.57 -26.40 11.10
C GLN A 1089 -13.31 -25.06 11.31
N ILE A 1090 -14.41 -25.05 12.08
CA ILE A 1090 -15.11 -23.81 12.46
C ILE A 1090 -14.16 -22.89 13.25
N THR A 1091 -13.49 -23.45 14.27
CA THR A 1091 -12.57 -22.69 15.13
C THR A 1091 -11.41 -22.11 14.32
N ARG A 1092 -10.82 -22.90 13.41
CA ARG A 1092 -9.74 -22.49 12.53
C ARG A 1092 -10.13 -21.32 11.63
N VAL A 1093 -11.29 -21.38 10.96
CA VAL A 1093 -11.77 -20.32 10.06
C VAL A 1093 -12.07 -19.02 10.82
N LEU A 1094 -12.50 -19.09 12.08
CA LEU A 1094 -12.64 -17.91 12.94
C LEU A 1094 -11.27 -17.38 13.40
N LEU A 1095 -10.38 -18.27 13.87
CA LEU A 1095 -9.09 -17.91 14.44
C LEU A 1095 -8.12 -17.34 13.40
N GLU A 1096 -8.01 -17.94 12.22
CA GLU A 1096 -7.10 -17.48 11.15
C GLU A 1096 -7.43 -16.04 10.72
N ARG A 1097 -8.70 -15.63 10.85
CA ARG A 1097 -9.17 -14.26 10.60
C ARG A 1097 -8.93 -13.27 11.76
N LEU A 1098 -8.58 -13.75 12.95
CA LEU A 1098 -8.31 -12.92 14.14
C LEU A 1098 -6.81 -12.76 14.44
N ILE A 1099 -5.97 -13.71 14.04
CA ILE A 1099 -4.51 -13.66 14.26
C ILE A 1099 -3.77 -12.69 13.32
N VAL A 1100 -4.42 -12.22 12.25
CA VAL A 1100 -3.84 -11.21 11.35
C VAL A 1100 -3.89 -9.80 11.95
N ASN A 1101 -3.06 -8.92 11.41
CA ASN A 1101 -3.13 -7.48 11.66
C ASN A 1101 -4.54 -6.91 11.43
N ARG A 1102 -4.94 -5.98 12.30
CA ARG A 1102 -6.19 -5.20 12.22
C ARG A 1102 -6.35 -4.53 10.83
N PRO A 1103 -7.59 -4.29 10.38
CA PRO A 1103 -8.86 -4.40 11.12
C PRO A 1103 -9.41 -5.83 11.24
N HIS A 1104 -10.39 -6.01 12.12
CA HIS A 1104 -11.12 -7.25 12.33
C HIS A 1104 -12.63 -6.97 12.22
N PRO A 1105 -13.42 -7.79 11.50
CA PRO A 1105 -14.86 -7.62 11.42
C PRO A 1105 -15.56 -7.76 12.78
N TRP A 1106 -16.56 -6.91 13.05
CA TRP A 1106 -17.26 -6.87 14.33
C TRP A 1106 -17.95 -8.20 14.68
N GLY A 1107 -18.70 -8.76 13.74
CA GLY A 1107 -19.44 -10.01 13.91
C GLY A 1107 -18.53 -11.23 14.06
N LEU A 1108 -17.33 -11.19 13.46
CA LEU A 1108 -16.30 -12.22 13.63
C LEU A 1108 -15.84 -12.26 15.09
N LEU A 1109 -15.48 -11.10 15.65
CA LEU A 1109 -15.12 -10.95 17.06
C LEU A 1109 -16.27 -11.44 17.97
N ILE A 1110 -17.49 -10.95 17.74
CA ILE A 1110 -18.68 -11.33 18.52
C ILE A 1110 -18.92 -12.85 18.50
N THR A 1111 -18.91 -13.48 17.32
CA THR A 1111 -19.14 -14.93 17.17
C THR A 1111 -18.07 -15.74 17.90
N PHE A 1112 -16.81 -15.30 17.83
CA PHE A 1112 -15.70 -15.97 18.51
C PHE A 1112 -15.75 -15.76 20.03
N ILE A 1113 -16.08 -14.56 20.51
CA ILE A 1113 -16.25 -14.25 21.93
C ILE A 1113 -17.38 -15.10 22.53
N GLU A 1114 -18.51 -15.24 21.83
CA GLU A 1114 -19.63 -16.07 22.27
C GLU A 1114 -19.23 -17.57 22.33
N LEU A 1115 -18.52 -18.07 21.30
CA LEU A 1115 -18.03 -19.44 21.25
C LEU A 1115 -17.11 -19.81 22.42
N ILE A 1116 -16.20 -18.90 22.81
CA ILE A 1116 -15.22 -19.16 23.89
C ILE A 1116 -15.71 -18.81 25.30
N LYS A 1117 -16.73 -17.93 25.44
CA LYS A 1117 -17.26 -17.51 26.76
C LYS A 1117 -18.52 -18.27 27.19
N ASN A 1118 -19.38 -18.71 26.27
CA ASN A 1118 -20.63 -19.37 26.64
C ASN A 1118 -20.37 -20.86 26.95
N PRO A 1119 -20.65 -21.34 28.19
CA PRO A 1119 -20.38 -22.72 28.58
C PRO A 1119 -21.17 -23.76 27.77
N ARG A 1120 -22.26 -23.38 27.06
CA ARG A 1120 -23.02 -24.29 26.18
C ARG A 1120 -22.14 -25.02 25.16
N TYR A 1121 -21.12 -24.34 24.61
CA TYR A 1121 -20.27 -24.91 23.57
C TYR A 1121 -19.16 -25.82 24.13
N ASN A 1122 -18.86 -25.68 25.43
CA ASN A 1122 -17.81 -26.39 26.16
C ASN A 1122 -16.43 -26.34 25.45
N PHE A 1123 -16.10 -25.16 24.90
CA PHE A 1123 -14.96 -24.95 23.98
C PHE A 1123 -13.61 -25.43 24.56
N TRP A 1124 -13.25 -24.95 25.75
CA TRP A 1124 -11.97 -25.24 26.41
C TRP A 1124 -11.79 -26.69 26.89
N SER A 1125 -12.77 -27.56 26.67
CA SER A 1125 -12.68 -29.01 26.89
C SER A 1125 -12.30 -29.81 25.63
N ARG A 1126 -12.38 -29.19 24.44
CA ARG A 1126 -12.12 -29.88 23.16
C ARG A 1126 -10.63 -30.10 22.97
N THR A 1127 -10.23 -31.29 22.55
CA THR A 1127 -8.83 -31.73 22.47
C THR A 1127 -7.98 -30.85 21.54
N PHE A 1128 -8.54 -30.38 20.42
CA PHE A 1128 -7.85 -29.41 19.54
C PHE A 1128 -7.53 -28.04 20.18
N THR A 1129 -8.12 -27.67 21.33
CA THR A 1129 -7.78 -26.40 22.01
C THR A 1129 -6.48 -26.46 22.79
N ARG A 1130 -6.00 -27.68 23.12
CA ARG A 1130 -4.79 -27.94 23.91
C ARG A 1130 -3.80 -28.88 23.21
N CYS A 1131 -3.94 -29.05 21.89
CA CYS A 1131 -3.10 -29.97 21.11
C CYS A 1131 -1.65 -29.47 20.94
N ALA A 1132 -1.41 -28.17 21.11
CA ALA A 1132 -0.08 -27.57 21.20
C ALA A 1132 -0.12 -26.33 22.13
N PRO A 1133 0.91 -26.09 22.95
CA PRO A 1133 0.93 -24.95 23.88
C PRO A 1133 1.00 -23.59 23.17
N GLU A 1134 1.45 -23.55 21.91
CA GLU A 1134 1.40 -22.36 21.06
C GLU A 1134 -0.05 -22.01 20.70
N ILE A 1135 -0.87 -23.03 20.42
CA ILE A 1135 -2.29 -22.88 20.05
C ILE A 1135 -3.11 -22.46 21.28
N GLU A 1136 -2.83 -23.04 22.45
CA GLU A 1136 -3.46 -22.63 23.72
C GLU A 1136 -3.13 -21.17 24.06
N LYS A 1137 -1.84 -20.77 24.00
CA LYS A 1137 -1.42 -19.37 24.14
C LYS A 1137 -2.04 -18.44 23.11
N LEU A 1138 -2.28 -18.90 21.89
CA LEU A 1138 -2.92 -18.13 20.82
C LEU A 1138 -4.40 -17.89 21.13
N PHE A 1139 -5.13 -18.92 21.59
CA PHE A 1139 -6.50 -18.78 22.07
C PHE A 1139 -6.61 -17.85 23.27
N GLU A 1140 -5.70 -17.97 24.25
CA GLU A 1140 -5.64 -17.03 25.37
C GLU A 1140 -5.33 -15.60 24.93
N SER A 1141 -4.37 -15.40 24.02
CA SER A 1141 -3.98 -14.08 23.53
C SER A 1141 -5.14 -13.38 22.83
N VAL A 1142 -5.86 -14.09 21.94
CA VAL A 1142 -7.07 -13.56 21.29
C VAL A 1142 -8.18 -13.32 22.31
N SER A 1143 -8.40 -14.24 23.27
CA SER A 1143 -9.38 -14.06 24.35
C SER A 1143 -9.11 -12.80 25.19
N ARG A 1144 -7.88 -12.60 25.65
CA ARG A 1144 -7.43 -11.41 26.40
C ARG A 1144 -7.61 -10.13 25.56
N SER A 1145 -7.19 -10.16 24.29
CA SER A 1145 -7.36 -9.06 23.33
C SER A 1145 -8.84 -8.68 23.11
N CYS A 1146 -9.74 -9.67 23.25
CA CYS A 1146 -11.20 -9.52 23.13
C CYS A 1146 -11.93 -9.32 24.49
N GLY A 1147 -11.20 -9.00 25.57
CA GLY A 1147 -11.80 -8.75 26.88
C GLY A 1147 -12.29 -10.00 27.62
N GLY A 1148 -11.55 -11.11 27.55
CA GLY A 1148 -11.69 -12.23 28.46
C GLY A 1148 -11.11 -11.92 29.86
N SER A 1149 -11.80 -12.36 30.92
CA SER A 1149 -11.21 -12.42 32.26
C SER A 1149 -10.20 -13.57 32.34
N LYS A 1150 -9.34 -13.57 33.37
CA LYS A 1150 -8.57 -14.77 33.73
C LYS A 1150 -9.51 -15.96 33.93
N THR A 1151 -9.08 -17.14 33.49
CA THR A 1151 -9.64 -18.43 33.91
C THR A 1151 -9.50 -18.57 35.42
N VAL A 1152 -10.54 -19.09 36.08
CA VAL A 1152 -10.55 -19.39 37.52
C VAL A 1152 -10.53 -20.91 37.67
N ASP A 1153 -9.35 -21.51 37.61
CA ASP A 1153 -9.17 -22.95 37.89
C ASP A 1153 -7.71 -23.30 38.27
N ASP A 1154 -7.18 -22.59 39.27
CA ASP A 1154 -5.89 -22.90 39.95
C ASP A 1154 -6.10 -23.40 41.40
N SER A 1155 -7.35 -23.57 41.84
CA SER A 1155 -7.70 -23.73 43.26
C SER A 1155 -8.20 -25.12 43.68
N VAL A 1156 -8.10 -26.15 42.80
CA VAL A 1156 -8.70 -27.48 43.05
C VAL A 1156 -7.70 -28.65 42.88
N VAL A 1157 -6.39 -28.41 43.09
CA VAL A 1157 -5.38 -29.48 43.27
C VAL A 1157 -4.49 -29.19 44.48
N SER A 1158 -5.07 -29.26 45.68
CA SER A 1158 -4.34 -29.27 46.98
C SER A 1158 -5.13 -29.99 48.08
N GLY A 1159 -5.75 -31.13 47.74
CA GLY A 1159 -6.26 -32.09 48.72
C GLY A 1159 -5.17 -33.10 49.08
N GLY A 1160 -4.50 -32.92 50.21
CA GLY A 1160 -3.42 -33.82 50.65
C GLY A 1160 -3.95 -35.19 51.08
N LEU A 1161 -3.25 -36.26 50.68
CA LEU A 1161 -3.38 -37.58 51.29
C LEU A 1161 -2.52 -37.60 52.58
N PRO A 1162 -3.03 -38.13 53.71
CA PRO A 1162 -2.29 -38.14 54.97
C PRO A 1162 -1.29 -39.30 55.04
N ASP A 1163 -0.13 -39.06 55.67
CA ASP A 1163 0.79 -40.13 56.06
C ASP A 1163 0.12 -41.12 57.04
N ASN A 1164 0.05 -42.39 56.66
CA ASN A 1164 0.16 -43.50 57.61
C ASN A 1164 0.39 -44.86 56.92
N MET A 1165 1.45 -45.53 57.38
CA MET A 1165 1.74 -46.98 57.26
C MET A 1165 2.08 -47.57 55.87
N HIS A 1166 3.39 -47.75 55.68
CA HIS A 1166 4.10 -48.81 54.91
C HIS A 1166 3.95 -48.88 53.39
#